data_AF-A0A2K3DUD0-F1
#
_entry.id   AF-A0A2K3DUD0-F1
#
_cell.length_a   1.000
_cell.length_b   1.000
_cell.length_c   1.000
_cell.angle_alpha   90.00
_cell.angle_beta   90.00
_cell.angle_gamma   90.00
#
_symmetry.space_group_name_H-M   'P 1'
#
loop_
_entity.id
_entity.type
_entity.pdbx_description
1 polymer ?
#
loop_
_entity_poly.entity_id
_entity_poly.type
_entity_poly.pdbx_seq_one_letter_code
_entity_poly.pdbx_strand_id
1 'polypeptide(L)'
;MQQRLLKPHTAGRPSGAVPIAHGLVSGPRVQPAAPSARPASGNVTSHPVGARGPACDQASSAGKRFDSLAAYGLARDVLTKQASNIEGNPIEFLDVTEKFWRALRNQKHEPEKKGPKVVTYADELLFPDSASSSSASTSSSPHPHDYDVVICGGTLGLFLATALQLQGWRVAIVEKRLVQGRNQEWNISWGELEVLVELGLLSEEELKGCVISEFNPIRVGFKGGEDIWTQDVLNLGVHPRTLLDSLKRRFHAAGGIIFENTAFKHADVHPDGIKLSLAPGGAAAPVAVGDTNRPNGLTTGGAAPAPSGPVAPRSMTTRLLLDCMGHYSDIVKQIRGRVKPDGMVLVVGGCAEGFPAEANISADLLYSLSHARDDVQLFWEAFPAEGGQARTTYMFAYSDAHPDRPSFEALLDTYFQMLPEYQGIPLDQLKFKRVLFGGFPCYSNGPLAPAFDRVMQIGDASAAQSPLSFGGFGSMMRHLPRLARGLDQALQEDRLARPDLNWLHPYQPSLSASWLFQRSMSLAVGQVAYPPDCPHAPAYYAAAKEAKAAAAAAAVDRAEGFDGLVSTAGERALSLQEAAMEAVEAVAARFAAGSADPADYFHVEQEVPGAGSDRRTPQLASGKAQPAPPKLKKKLFERDFRTAPEWQRLPYTHVNEILGTNFGVMGVLGDRVLKPFLQDTIQLVPLSLSMTGMMLSNPVTVSRVLMQVGPKTLVSWFAHYFALVAYSLGHVLLSPLRGVVPSYSFQRMLDALEYGSGSDYRYHAPAGPAAGAAVSAGRGAPVAAALSAAARSIDGGAATESMDGGDGGDAAGEAGAAGKSEGGSVKGRKAPKQQQPAAEPMPIPVPVAAATAAAAAMAAATMVVGLPGIGPVTLG
;
A
#
# COMPACT_ATOMS: atom_id res chain seq x y z
N MET A 1 23.78 40.96 31.03
CA MET A 1 24.53 42.14 31.52
C MET A 1 25.97 41.73 31.65
N GLN A 2 27.01 42.34 31.08
CA GLN A 2 27.26 43.50 30.20
C GLN A 2 28.63 43.15 29.54
N GLN A 3 28.76 43.24 28.21
CA GLN A 3 29.64 44.19 27.48
C GLN A 3 31.17 43.91 27.58
N ARG A 4 32.05 44.18 26.61
CA ARG A 4 32.01 44.71 25.24
C ARG A 4 33.46 44.67 24.70
N LEU A 5 33.58 44.45 23.39
CA LEU A 5 34.34 45.24 22.38
C LEU A 5 35.74 45.86 22.68
N LEU A 6 36.68 45.50 21.80
CA LEU A 6 37.55 46.35 20.91
C LEU A 6 38.76 47.17 21.44
N LYS A 7 39.95 46.81 20.85
CA LYS A 7 41.06 47.64 20.26
C LYS A 7 41.93 48.52 21.23
N PRO A 8 43.07 49.17 20.84
CA PRO A 8 43.75 49.43 19.53
C PRO A 8 45.30 49.14 19.45
N HIS A 9 45.94 48.91 18.28
CA HIS A 9 46.81 49.78 17.39
C HIS A 9 48.02 50.50 18.06
N THR A 10 49.27 50.64 17.56
CA THR A 10 49.97 50.72 16.23
C THR A 10 51.51 50.70 16.51
N ALA A 11 52.47 50.37 15.63
CA ALA A 11 52.90 51.03 14.38
C ALA A 11 54.10 50.28 13.70
N GLY A 12 54.28 50.44 12.38
CA GLY A 12 55.52 50.13 11.64
C GLY A 12 55.34 49.58 10.22
N ARG A 13 55.64 50.37 9.18
CA ARG A 13 55.63 50.11 7.71
C ARG A 13 57.04 50.44 7.13
N PRO A 14 57.42 50.29 5.83
CA PRO A 14 56.60 50.06 4.61
C PRO A 14 57.16 49.12 3.49
N SER A 15 56.28 48.87 2.50
CA SER A 15 56.45 48.67 1.02
C SER A 15 57.24 47.44 0.48
N GLY A 16 56.84 46.76 -0.60
CA GLY A 16 55.93 47.12 -1.69
C GLY A 16 55.20 45.93 -2.33
N ALA A 17 54.31 46.25 -3.27
CA ALA A 17 53.26 45.41 -3.83
C ALA A 17 53.39 45.24 -5.36
N VAL A 18 52.55 44.36 -5.94
CA VAL A 18 51.88 44.38 -7.28
C VAL A 18 52.15 43.17 -8.20
N PRO A 19 51.15 42.73 -9.03
CA PRO A 19 50.85 41.34 -9.42
C PRO A 19 50.76 41.09 -10.96
N ILE A 20 50.04 40.01 -11.40
CA ILE A 20 49.15 39.87 -12.59
C ILE A 20 49.49 38.78 -13.68
N ALA A 21 48.45 37.95 -13.97
CA ALA A 21 47.93 37.32 -15.22
C ALA A 21 48.65 36.29 -16.12
N HIS A 22 47.74 35.56 -16.79
CA HIS A 22 47.78 34.54 -17.87
C HIS A 22 48.69 34.79 -19.09
N GLY A 23 49.08 33.68 -19.75
CA GLY A 23 49.52 33.62 -21.15
C GLY A 23 49.64 32.18 -21.68
N LEU A 24 49.30 31.97 -22.96
CA LEU A 24 49.09 30.69 -23.68
C LEU A 24 50.09 30.59 -24.87
N VAL A 25 50.24 29.37 -25.44
CA VAL A 25 50.89 28.97 -26.75
C VAL A 25 52.43 28.76 -26.69
N SER A 26 53.08 27.67 -27.16
CA SER A 26 53.03 26.90 -28.44
C SER A 26 53.78 25.54 -28.33
N GLY A 27 53.49 24.56 -29.21
CA GLY A 27 54.18 23.25 -29.34
C GLY A 27 55.59 23.29 -30.00
N PRO A 28 56.27 22.14 -30.26
CA PRO A 28 55.90 21.23 -31.38
C PRO A 28 56.07 19.70 -31.15
N ARG A 29 55.63 18.93 -32.16
CA ARG A 29 55.67 17.46 -32.42
C ARG A 29 57.09 16.83 -32.45
N VAL A 30 57.19 15.50 -32.21
CA VAL A 30 57.64 14.43 -33.15
C VAL A 30 57.73 13.04 -32.44
N GLN A 31 57.20 12.00 -33.08
CA GLN A 31 57.24 10.52 -32.81
C GLN A 31 58.50 9.88 -33.47
N PRO A 32 58.72 8.53 -33.56
CA PRO A 32 58.38 7.35 -32.73
C PRO A 32 59.57 6.34 -32.58
N ALA A 33 59.41 5.24 -31.82
CA ALA A 33 60.11 3.97 -32.08
C ALA A 33 59.42 2.75 -31.42
N ALA A 34 59.21 1.70 -32.22
CA ALA A 34 58.97 0.29 -31.85
C ALA A 34 60.09 -0.56 -32.54
N PRO A 35 60.11 -1.91 -32.64
CA PRO A 35 59.41 -3.01 -31.93
C PRO A 35 60.35 -4.24 -31.62
N SER A 36 59.79 -5.32 -31.04
CA SER A 36 60.28 -6.72 -31.11
C SER A 36 59.27 -7.62 -30.36
N ALA A 37 58.86 -8.84 -30.76
CA ALA A 37 58.93 -9.64 -31.98
C ALA A 37 57.91 -10.79 -31.84
N ARG A 38 57.33 -11.27 -32.96
CA ARG A 38 56.59 -12.56 -33.09
C ARG A 38 57.49 -13.59 -33.79
N PRO A 39 57.13 -14.89 -33.77
CA PRO A 39 56.59 -15.54 -34.99
C PRO A 39 55.33 -16.40 -34.68
N ALA A 40 54.26 -16.35 -35.51
CA ALA A 40 53.95 -17.18 -36.70
C ALA A 40 53.43 -18.59 -36.31
N SER A 41 52.45 -19.25 -36.93
CA SER A 41 51.49 -18.99 -38.03
C SER A 41 50.63 -20.26 -38.21
N GLY A 42 49.41 -20.15 -38.77
CA GLY A 42 48.64 -21.28 -39.35
C GLY A 42 47.17 -21.29 -38.92
N ASN A 43 46.27 -20.56 -39.60
CA ASN A 43 45.35 -21.04 -40.67
C ASN A 43 44.50 -22.27 -40.31
N VAL A 44 43.22 -22.45 -40.64
CA VAL A 44 42.08 -21.71 -41.26
C VAL A 44 40.90 -22.74 -41.26
N THR A 45 39.67 -22.33 -41.61
CA THR A 45 38.42 -23.12 -41.87
C THR A 45 37.53 -23.35 -40.64
N SER A 46 36.39 -22.66 -40.46
CA SER A 46 35.10 -22.57 -41.20
C SER A 46 33.99 -23.37 -40.51
N HIS A 47 32.87 -22.68 -40.22
CA HIS A 47 31.60 -23.19 -39.70
C HIS A 47 31.02 -24.37 -40.53
N PRO A 48 30.09 -25.18 -39.97
CA PRO A 48 28.67 -24.81 -40.11
C PRO A 48 27.76 -25.15 -38.91
N VAL A 49 26.61 -24.47 -38.95
CA VAL A 49 25.35 -24.67 -38.22
C VAL A 49 24.80 -26.10 -38.40
N GLY A 50 24.12 -26.64 -37.38
CA GLY A 50 23.32 -27.87 -37.52
C GLY A 50 22.47 -28.20 -36.28
N ALA A 51 21.15 -27.99 -36.40
CA ALA A 51 20.13 -28.40 -35.45
C ALA A 51 19.91 -29.93 -35.42
N ARG A 52 19.49 -30.47 -34.26
CA ARG A 52 18.50 -31.57 -34.08
C ARG A 52 18.44 -32.00 -32.59
N GLY A 53 17.24 -32.00 -32.00
CA GLY A 53 16.94 -32.76 -30.78
C GLY A 53 16.62 -34.24 -31.10
N PRO A 54 15.80 -34.91 -30.28
CA PRO A 54 16.05 -35.34 -28.90
C PRO A 54 16.26 -36.87 -28.86
N ALA A 55 16.94 -37.40 -27.83
CA ALA A 55 16.97 -38.84 -27.59
C ALA A 55 16.85 -39.15 -26.10
N CYS A 56 15.74 -39.81 -25.78
CA CYS A 56 15.50 -40.55 -24.55
C CYS A 56 16.20 -41.90 -24.67
N ASP A 57 16.92 -42.34 -23.64
CA ASP A 57 17.17 -43.76 -23.39
C ASP A 57 17.19 -44.04 -21.89
N GLN A 58 16.47 -45.10 -21.53
CA GLN A 58 16.25 -45.62 -20.19
C GLN A 58 17.33 -46.63 -19.76
N ALA A 59 17.26 -46.98 -18.46
CA ALA A 59 17.86 -48.11 -17.73
C ALA A 59 19.20 -47.80 -17.02
N SER A 60 19.42 -48.14 -15.74
CA SER A 60 18.69 -48.99 -14.80
C SER A 60 19.12 -48.73 -13.35
N SER A 61 18.23 -49.17 -12.46
CA SER A 61 18.23 -49.22 -10.99
C SER A 61 19.53 -49.53 -10.23
N ALA A 62 19.80 -48.73 -9.20
CA ALA A 62 20.18 -49.23 -7.87
C ALA A 62 19.84 -48.17 -6.82
N GLY A 63 19.07 -48.57 -5.81
CA GLY A 63 18.29 -47.67 -4.96
C GLY A 63 19.10 -46.68 -4.12
N LYS A 64 18.73 -45.41 -4.24
CA LYS A 64 18.77 -44.43 -3.15
C LYS A 64 17.43 -43.73 -3.13
N ARG A 65 16.76 -43.78 -1.98
CA ARG A 65 15.62 -42.92 -1.66
C ARG A 65 16.04 -41.48 -1.95
N PHE A 66 15.41 -40.86 -2.95
CA PHE A 66 15.43 -39.41 -3.09
C PHE A 66 14.46 -38.86 -2.04
N ASP A 67 14.97 -38.63 -0.84
CA ASP A 67 14.27 -37.85 0.16
C ASP A 67 14.26 -36.38 -0.29
N SER A 68 13.06 -35.81 -0.37
CA SER A 68 12.73 -34.45 -0.77
C SER A 68 13.15 -33.38 0.26
N LEU A 69 14.43 -33.37 0.65
CA LEU A 69 15.00 -32.48 1.67
C LEU A 69 15.92 -31.37 1.10
N ALA A 70 15.98 -31.20 -0.23
CA ALA A 70 16.90 -30.26 -0.88
C ALA A 70 16.37 -28.81 -1.04
N ALA A 71 15.14 -28.49 -0.64
CA ALA A 71 14.52 -27.18 -0.95
C ALA A 71 14.46 -26.18 0.21
N TYR A 72 14.87 -26.58 1.43
CA TYR A 72 14.91 -25.69 2.58
C TYR A 72 16.35 -25.38 2.99
N GLY A 73 16.66 -24.10 3.16
CA GLY A 73 17.95 -23.65 3.68
C GLY A 73 18.82 -22.85 2.71
N LEU A 74 18.37 -22.59 1.48
CA LEU A 74 19.06 -21.68 0.55
C LEU A 74 19.09 -20.26 1.13
N ALA A 75 17.99 -19.81 1.74
CA ALA A 75 17.89 -18.53 2.40
C ALA A 75 18.94 -18.39 3.50
N ARG A 76 19.01 -19.37 4.41
CA ARG A 76 20.04 -19.38 5.46
C ARG A 76 21.46 -19.47 4.89
N ASP A 77 21.67 -20.27 3.84
CA ASP A 77 22.97 -20.38 3.18
C ASP A 77 23.43 -19.05 2.57
N VAL A 78 22.58 -18.37 1.80
CA VAL A 78 22.87 -17.05 1.21
C VAL A 78 23.10 -16.01 2.31
N LEU A 79 22.20 -15.93 3.29
CA LEU A 79 22.30 -14.98 4.41
C LEU A 79 23.57 -15.20 5.23
N THR A 80 24.01 -16.46 5.42
CA THR A 80 25.23 -16.78 6.17
C THR A 80 26.48 -16.47 5.35
N LYS A 81 26.53 -16.90 4.08
CA LYS A 81 27.67 -16.67 3.18
C LYS A 81 27.92 -15.19 2.92
N GLN A 82 26.87 -14.39 2.85
CA GLN A 82 26.96 -12.95 2.60
C GLN A 82 26.76 -12.08 3.85
N ALA A 83 26.79 -12.68 5.06
CA ALA A 83 26.52 -11.95 6.31
C ALA A 83 27.42 -10.72 6.53
N SER A 84 28.66 -10.75 6.05
CA SER A 84 29.59 -9.61 6.14
C SER A 84 29.27 -8.46 5.17
N ASN A 85 28.51 -8.73 4.10
CA ASN A 85 28.08 -7.74 3.12
C ASN A 85 26.71 -7.16 3.45
N ILE A 86 25.85 -7.94 4.11
CA ILE A 86 24.49 -7.56 4.45
C ILE A 86 24.48 -6.70 5.72
N GLU A 87 23.80 -5.55 5.66
CA GLU A 87 23.61 -4.67 6.81
C GLU A 87 22.85 -5.37 7.96
N GLY A 88 23.37 -5.28 9.19
CA GLY A 88 22.72 -5.81 10.40
C GLY A 88 22.94 -7.31 10.63
N ASN A 89 22.02 -7.94 11.37
CA ASN A 89 22.03 -9.39 11.64
C ASN A 89 20.82 -10.05 10.94
N PRO A 90 20.93 -10.46 9.67
CA PRO A 90 19.79 -10.92 8.89
C PRO A 90 19.17 -12.22 9.44
N ILE A 91 19.97 -13.10 10.05
CA ILE A 91 19.47 -14.35 10.64
C ILE A 91 18.62 -14.08 11.87
N GLU A 92 19.07 -13.19 12.76
CA GLU A 92 18.30 -12.83 13.95
C GLU A 92 17.01 -12.09 13.60
N PHE A 93 17.04 -11.21 12.59
CA PHE A 93 15.82 -10.60 12.07
C PHE A 93 14.85 -11.63 11.50
N LEU A 94 15.35 -12.64 10.78
CA LEU A 94 14.54 -13.73 10.23
C LEU A 94 13.86 -14.50 11.36
N ASP A 95 14.58 -14.86 12.41
CA ASP A 95 14.04 -15.59 13.56
C ASP A 95 12.95 -14.82 14.31
N VAL A 96 13.13 -13.51 14.53
CA VAL A 96 12.11 -12.65 15.15
C VAL A 96 10.86 -12.57 14.28
N THR A 97 11.03 -12.40 12.97
CA THR A 97 9.92 -12.29 12.02
C THR A 97 9.16 -13.61 11.88
N GLU A 98 9.87 -14.74 11.83
CA GLU A 98 9.31 -16.08 11.82
C GLU A 98 8.46 -16.37 13.06
N LYS A 99 8.99 -16.02 14.24
CA LYS A 99 8.27 -16.21 15.50
C LYS A 99 6.97 -15.41 15.51
N PHE A 100 7.02 -14.15 15.06
CA PHE A 100 5.84 -13.30 14.96
C PHE A 100 4.83 -13.87 13.96
N TRP A 101 5.27 -14.23 12.75
CA TRP A 101 4.40 -14.74 11.70
C TRP A 101 3.72 -16.05 12.10
N ARG A 102 4.47 -16.96 12.70
CA ARG A 102 3.95 -18.22 13.26
C ARG A 102 2.92 -17.96 14.35
N ALA A 103 3.15 -16.99 15.23
CA ALA A 103 2.18 -16.63 16.26
C ALA A 103 0.89 -16.06 15.65
N LEU A 104 0.99 -15.17 14.65
CA LEU A 104 -0.15 -14.55 13.98
C LEU A 104 -0.99 -15.58 13.20
N ARG A 105 -0.33 -16.50 12.47
CA ARG A 105 -1.01 -17.57 11.74
C ARG A 105 -1.81 -18.49 12.66
N ASN A 106 -1.25 -18.83 13.81
CA ASN A 106 -1.86 -19.72 14.80
C ASN A 106 -2.77 -19.01 15.81
N GLN A 107 -2.85 -17.67 15.77
CA GLN A 107 -3.75 -16.91 16.62
C GLN A 107 -5.20 -17.25 16.27
N LYS A 108 -6.04 -17.43 17.29
CA LYS A 108 -7.50 -17.54 17.12
C LYS A 108 -8.10 -16.14 16.91
N HIS A 109 -9.04 -16.03 15.99
CA HIS A 109 -9.84 -14.81 15.81
C HIS A 109 -10.84 -14.67 16.97
N GLU A 110 -10.54 -13.81 17.94
CA GLU A 110 -11.31 -13.65 19.19
C GLU A 110 -11.63 -12.16 19.42
N PRO A 111 -12.61 -11.56 18.69
CA PRO A 111 -12.90 -10.13 18.75
C PRO A 111 -13.34 -9.66 20.15
N GLU A 112 -14.01 -10.53 20.91
CA GLU A 112 -14.46 -10.24 22.27
C GLU A 112 -13.33 -10.19 23.30
N LYS A 113 -12.15 -10.75 22.97
CA LYS A 113 -11.00 -10.70 23.89
C LYS A 113 -10.33 -9.35 23.77
N LYS A 114 -10.33 -8.64 24.90
CA LYS A 114 -9.68 -7.34 25.05
C LYS A 114 -8.17 -7.43 24.83
N GLY A 115 -7.63 -6.42 24.18
CA GLY A 115 -6.18 -6.22 24.04
C GLY A 115 -5.54 -5.76 25.34
N PRO A 116 -4.25 -5.36 25.31
CA PRO A 116 -3.62 -4.74 26.46
C PRO A 116 -4.37 -3.46 26.83
N LYS A 117 -4.46 -3.13 28.13
CA LYS A 117 -5.09 -1.90 28.62
C LYS A 117 -3.99 -0.88 28.88
N VAL A 118 -3.66 -0.08 27.87
CA VAL A 118 -2.62 0.96 27.87
C VAL A 118 -3.18 2.39 27.78
N VAL A 119 -4.46 2.54 27.49
CA VAL A 119 -5.21 3.81 27.59
C VAL A 119 -6.34 3.62 28.59
N THR A 120 -6.41 4.49 29.60
CA THR A 120 -7.46 4.53 30.62
C THR A 120 -8.03 5.93 30.76
N TYR A 121 -9.20 6.01 31.39
CA TYR A 121 -9.81 7.27 31.79
C TYR A 121 -9.63 7.47 33.29
N ALA A 122 -9.42 8.73 33.67
CA ALA A 122 -9.42 9.22 35.03
C ALA A 122 -10.42 10.38 35.11
N ASP A 123 -11.26 10.39 36.14
CA ASP A 123 -12.38 11.33 36.26
C ASP A 123 -11.93 12.69 36.84
N GLU A 124 -10.79 12.70 37.54
CA GLU A 124 -10.17 13.89 38.09
C GLU A 124 -9.52 14.77 37.03
N LEU A 125 -9.49 16.09 37.26
CA LEU A 125 -8.69 17.03 36.48
C LEU A 125 -7.20 16.82 36.75
N LEU A 126 -6.36 16.94 35.74
CA LEU A 126 -4.89 16.97 35.90
C LEU A 126 -4.45 18.22 36.66
N PHE A 127 -5.13 19.34 36.48
CA PHE A 127 -4.76 20.63 37.05
C PHE A 127 -5.91 21.28 37.84
N PRO A 128 -6.27 20.72 39.02
CA PRO A 128 -7.47 21.12 39.79
C PRO A 128 -7.43 22.58 40.28
N ASP A 129 -6.24 23.13 40.58
CA ASP A 129 -6.08 24.48 41.16
C ASP A 129 -6.22 25.62 40.14
N SER A 130 -6.25 25.30 38.84
CA SER A 130 -6.42 26.28 37.76
C SER A 130 -7.84 26.84 37.64
N ALA A 131 -8.83 26.14 38.20
CA ALA A 131 -10.24 26.55 38.18
C ALA A 131 -10.65 27.46 39.35
N SER A 132 -9.81 27.61 40.40
CA SER A 132 -10.20 28.27 41.66
C SER A 132 -9.31 29.44 42.12
N SER A 133 -8.27 29.83 41.38
CA SER A 133 -7.30 30.83 41.85
C SER A 133 -7.39 32.17 41.11
N SER A 134 -8.26 33.06 41.61
CA SER A 134 -8.21 34.50 41.35
C SER A 134 -7.20 35.23 42.26
N SER A 135 -6.13 34.57 42.71
CA SER A 135 -5.10 35.17 43.57
C SER A 135 -3.73 35.02 42.95
N ALA A 136 -3.15 36.17 42.58
CA ALA A 136 -1.82 36.31 42.03
C ALA A 136 -0.75 35.65 42.90
N SER A 137 -0.10 34.62 42.37
CA SER A 137 1.24 34.21 42.76
C SER A 137 2.09 34.00 41.51
N THR A 138 3.12 34.82 41.39
CA THR A 138 4.04 34.93 40.26
C THR A 138 4.99 33.74 40.18
N SER A 139 4.62 32.69 39.44
CA SER A 139 5.56 31.82 38.67
C SER A 139 4.86 30.81 37.74
N SER A 140 3.68 31.08 37.20
CA SER A 140 2.96 30.13 36.35
C SER A 140 3.47 30.19 34.90
N SER A 141 3.95 29.07 34.36
CA SER A 141 4.05 28.89 32.92
C SER A 141 2.68 29.18 32.27
N PRO A 142 2.62 29.89 31.13
CA PRO A 142 1.36 30.21 30.44
C PRO A 142 0.61 28.96 29.93
N HIS A 143 1.21 27.77 30.05
CA HIS A 143 0.61 26.50 29.68
C HIS A 143 0.76 25.50 30.84
N PRO A 144 -0.34 24.82 31.25
CA PRO A 144 -0.29 23.83 32.33
C PRO A 144 0.31 22.49 31.87
N HIS A 145 0.22 22.14 30.59
CA HIS A 145 0.81 20.93 30.02
C HIS A 145 2.27 21.14 29.60
N ASP A 146 3.08 20.08 29.72
CA ASP A 146 4.46 20.06 29.20
C ASP A 146 4.49 20.34 27.69
N TYR A 147 3.57 19.70 26.95
CA TYR A 147 3.44 19.83 25.49
C TYR A 147 1.98 19.94 25.06
N ASP A 148 1.71 20.62 23.95
CA ASP A 148 0.36 20.64 23.38
C ASP A 148 0.06 19.33 22.66
N VAL A 149 1.06 18.77 21.98
CA VAL A 149 0.96 17.48 21.27
C VAL A 149 2.16 16.59 21.61
N VAL A 150 1.89 15.33 21.95
CA VAL A 150 2.91 14.27 22.00
C VAL A 150 2.63 13.25 20.91
N ILE A 151 3.66 12.92 20.14
CA ILE A 151 3.60 11.95 19.04
C ILE A 151 4.44 10.74 19.43
N CYS A 152 3.81 9.57 19.54
CA CYS A 152 4.53 8.31 19.78
C CYS A 152 4.83 7.62 18.45
N GLY A 153 6.10 7.43 18.11
CA GLY A 153 6.56 6.90 16.82
C GLY A 153 7.06 8.00 15.90
N GLY A 154 8.37 8.06 15.70
CA GLY A 154 9.03 9.22 15.09
C GLY A 154 9.34 9.11 13.61
N THR A 155 9.28 7.92 12.98
CA THR A 155 9.68 7.77 11.56
C THR A 155 8.77 8.56 10.63
N LEU A 156 7.49 8.21 10.53
CA LEU A 156 6.51 8.98 9.76
C LEU A 156 5.84 10.07 10.61
N GLY A 157 5.86 9.93 11.95
CA GLY A 157 5.32 10.94 12.85
C GLY A 157 6.06 12.28 12.79
N LEU A 158 7.35 12.30 12.41
CA LEU A 158 8.14 13.52 12.30
C LEU A 158 7.59 14.52 11.29
N PHE A 159 6.98 14.06 10.19
CA PHE A 159 6.39 14.95 9.19
C PHE A 159 5.26 15.79 9.81
N LEU A 160 4.30 15.12 10.44
CA LEU A 160 3.19 15.79 11.12
C LEU A 160 3.66 16.60 12.33
N ALA A 161 4.63 16.08 13.09
CA ALA A 161 5.26 16.81 14.18
C ALA A 161 5.84 18.15 13.74
N THR A 162 6.55 18.14 12.60
CA THR A 162 7.19 19.33 12.04
C THR A 162 6.16 20.32 11.53
N ALA A 163 5.11 19.84 10.84
CA ALA A 163 4.02 20.71 10.40
C ALA A 163 3.35 21.42 11.59
N LEU A 164 2.97 20.68 12.64
CA LEU A 164 2.34 21.25 13.84
C LEU A 164 3.28 22.19 14.61
N GLN A 165 4.56 21.84 14.71
CA GLN A 165 5.57 22.69 15.36
C GLN A 165 5.76 24.02 14.61
N LEU A 166 5.77 23.99 13.28
CA LEU A 166 5.84 25.21 12.44
C LEU A 166 4.58 26.06 12.53
N GLN A 167 3.43 25.47 12.85
CA GLN A 167 2.18 26.19 13.16
C GLN A 167 2.17 26.81 14.57
N GLY A 168 3.23 26.59 15.37
CA GLY A 168 3.40 27.22 16.68
C GLY A 168 2.99 26.35 17.88
N TRP A 169 2.60 25.09 17.66
CA TRP A 169 2.31 24.14 18.74
C TRP A 169 3.59 23.65 19.41
N ARG A 170 3.54 23.39 20.73
CA ARG A 170 4.66 22.73 21.43
C ARG A 170 4.54 21.23 21.25
N VAL A 171 5.40 20.66 20.40
CA VAL A 171 5.35 19.24 20.03
C VAL A 171 6.55 18.48 20.57
N ALA A 172 6.29 17.30 21.14
CA ALA A 172 7.32 16.31 21.47
C ALA A 172 7.09 14.99 20.73
N ILE A 173 8.19 14.35 20.32
CA ILE A 173 8.19 12.99 19.78
C ILE A 173 8.75 12.04 20.82
N VAL A 174 8.09 10.91 21.03
CA VAL A 174 8.56 9.78 21.83
C VAL A 174 8.83 8.61 20.89
N GLU A 175 10.06 8.12 20.85
CA GLU A 175 10.46 7.01 19.98
C GLU A 175 11.23 5.94 20.77
N LYS A 176 10.74 4.70 20.68
CA LYS A 176 11.31 3.52 21.35
C LYS A 176 12.77 3.27 20.93
N ARG A 177 13.14 3.63 19.71
CA ARG A 177 14.50 3.50 19.14
C ARG A 177 15.06 4.89 18.78
N LEU A 178 15.94 4.96 17.78
CA LEU A 178 16.35 6.25 17.19
C LEU A 178 15.35 6.66 16.11
N VAL A 179 15.08 7.96 16.00
CA VAL A 179 14.39 8.55 14.84
C VAL A 179 15.43 8.70 13.74
N GLN A 180 15.60 7.64 12.96
CA GLN A 180 16.60 7.58 11.90
C GLN A 180 16.04 6.85 10.69
N GLY A 181 16.28 7.41 9.51
CA GLY A 181 15.88 6.79 8.25
C GLY A 181 16.73 5.57 7.93
N ARG A 182 16.14 4.63 7.17
CA ARG A 182 16.86 3.47 6.63
C ARG A 182 17.81 3.89 5.51
N ASN A 183 18.71 2.98 5.16
CA ASN A 183 19.53 3.09 3.93
C ASN A 183 18.76 2.61 2.69
N GLN A 184 17.63 1.93 2.89
CA GLN A 184 16.67 1.57 1.85
C GLN A 184 15.87 2.80 1.44
N GLU A 185 15.77 3.04 0.14
CA GLU A 185 14.99 4.14 -0.45
C GLU A 185 13.48 3.99 -0.26
N TRP A 186 12.77 5.12 -0.32
CA TRP A 186 11.32 5.17 -0.47
C TRP A 186 10.97 5.63 -1.88
N ASN A 187 10.12 4.85 -2.55
CA ASN A 187 9.63 5.19 -3.88
C ASN A 187 8.42 6.13 -3.80
N ILE A 188 8.43 7.17 -4.62
CA ILE A 188 7.38 8.19 -4.69
C ILE A 188 7.51 8.98 -6.02
N SER A 189 6.50 9.77 -6.38
CA SER A 189 6.56 10.72 -7.50
C SER A 189 6.83 12.16 -7.05
N TRP A 190 7.37 13.00 -7.95
CA TRP A 190 7.63 14.43 -7.67
C TRP A 190 6.39 15.16 -7.13
N GLY A 191 5.24 14.99 -7.79
CA GLY A 191 3.99 15.65 -7.42
C GLY A 191 3.49 15.32 -6.01
N GLU A 192 3.83 14.14 -5.46
CA GLU A 192 3.47 13.79 -4.09
C GLU A 192 4.42 14.43 -3.06
N LEU A 193 5.66 14.75 -3.45
CA LEU A 193 6.67 15.36 -2.58
C LEU A 193 6.52 16.88 -2.45
N GLU A 194 5.86 17.55 -3.39
CA GLU A 194 5.63 19.00 -3.37
C GLU A 194 5.04 19.49 -2.05
N VAL A 195 4.21 18.65 -1.44
CA VAL A 195 3.59 18.89 -0.13
C VAL A 195 4.58 19.27 0.98
N LEU A 196 5.81 18.74 0.92
CA LEU A 196 6.86 19.04 1.90
C LEU A 196 7.35 20.47 1.77
N VAL A 197 7.37 21.01 0.55
CA VAL A 197 7.73 22.40 0.28
C VAL A 197 6.54 23.31 0.58
N GLU A 198 5.33 22.93 0.16
CA GLU A 198 4.09 23.70 0.41
C GLU A 198 3.85 23.97 1.90
N LEU A 199 4.16 22.98 2.75
CA LEU A 199 4.01 23.09 4.21
C LEU A 199 5.26 23.67 4.90
N GLY A 200 6.31 24.04 4.15
CA GLY A 200 7.55 24.61 4.68
C GLY A 200 8.42 23.63 5.49
N LEU A 201 8.20 22.32 5.33
CA LEU A 201 8.97 21.27 6.00
C LEU A 201 10.40 21.19 5.45
N LEU A 202 10.57 21.41 4.15
CA LEU A 202 11.84 21.43 3.44
C LEU A 202 11.86 22.57 2.42
N SER A 203 13.04 23.10 2.10
CA SER A 203 13.20 23.90 0.87
C SER A 203 13.21 23.01 -0.36
N GLU A 204 13.03 23.59 -1.56
CA GLU A 204 13.18 22.84 -2.81
C GLU A 204 14.57 22.21 -2.95
N GLU A 205 15.63 22.91 -2.54
CA GLU A 205 16.99 22.39 -2.58
C GLU A 205 17.19 21.23 -1.60
N GLU A 206 16.65 21.36 -0.38
CA GLU A 206 16.68 20.27 0.61
C GLU A 206 15.93 19.04 0.09
N LEU A 207 14.77 19.22 -0.53
CA LEU A 207 13.98 18.13 -1.11
C LEU A 207 14.73 17.46 -2.27
N LYS A 208 15.25 18.24 -3.23
CA LYS A 208 16.06 17.72 -4.35
C LYS A 208 17.28 16.94 -3.85
N GLY A 209 17.95 17.43 -2.81
CA GLY A 209 19.08 16.73 -2.18
C GLY A 209 18.72 15.43 -1.47
N CYS A 210 17.43 15.16 -1.21
CA CYS A 210 16.97 13.89 -0.64
C CYS A 210 16.66 12.83 -1.70
N VAL A 211 16.46 13.22 -2.97
CA VAL A 211 16.23 12.30 -4.09
C VAL A 211 17.59 11.82 -4.60
N ILE A 212 17.81 10.50 -4.60
CA ILE A 212 19.09 9.89 -4.99
C ILE A 212 19.01 9.06 -6.27
N SER A 213 17.81 8.69 -6.70
CA SER A 213 17.59 8.08 -8.00
C SER A 213 16.30 8.60 -8.61
N GLU A 214 16.31 8.73 -9.92
CA GLU A 214 15.15 8.98 -10.77
C GLU A 214 15.29 8.06 -11.97
N PHE A 215 14.26 7.27 -12.26
CA PHE A 215 14.33 6.21 -13.26
C PHE A 215 13.06 6.14 -14.08
N ASN A 216 13.20 6.00 -15.38
CA ASN A 216 12.12 5.81 -16.33
C ASN A 216 12.65 4.90 -17.45
N PRO A 217 11.81 4.06 -18.08
CA PRO A 217 10.38 3.91 -17.85
C PRO A 217 10.04 2.95 -16.69
N ILE A 218 8.75 2.92 -16.33
CA ILE A 218 8.16 2.04 -15.32
C ILE A 218 7.29 0.99 -16.02
N ARG A 219 7.48 -0.29 -15.66
CA ARG A 219 6.77 -1.43 -16.23
C ARG A 219 5.73 -1.99 -15.27
N VAL A 220 4.59 -2.37 -15.83
CA VAL A 220 3.60 -3.27 -15.22
C VAL A 220 3.36 -4.42 -16.18
N GLY A 221 3.39 -5.66 -15.70
CA GLY A 221 3.28 -6.82 -16.59
C GLY A 221 2.87 -8.10 -15.88
N PHE A 222 2.15 -8.98 -16.57
CA PHE A 222 1.69 -10.24 -15.99
C PHE A 222 1.92 -11.40 -16.95
N LYS A 223 2.33 -12.55 -16.42
CA LYS A 223 2.61 -13.72 -17.25
C LYS A 223 1.43 -14.07 -18.15
N GLY A 224 1.65 -14.04 -19.46
CA GLY A 224 0.65 -14.32 -20.50
C GLY A 224 -0.07 -13.08 -21.04
N GLY A 225 0.20 -11.89 -20.48
CA GLY A 225 -0.27 -10.60 -20.99
C GLY A 225 0.85 -9.77 -21.63
N GLU A 226 0.48 -8.58 -22.12
CA GLU A 226 1.44 -7.58 -22.64
C GLU A 226 1.95 -6.67 -21.51
N ASP A 227 3.20 -6.24 -21.64
CA ASP A 227 3.82 -5.27 -20.72
C ASP A 227 3.31 -3.86 -21.03
N ILE A 228 2.95 -3.12 -19.99
CA ILE A 228 2.54 -1.72 -20.06
C ILE A 228 3.66 -0.86 -19.48
N TRP A 229 3.98 0.21 -20.21
CA TRP A 229 5.02 1.14 -19.85
C TRP A 229 4.43 2.51 -19.56
N THR A 230 4.84 3.11 -18.44
CA THR A 230 4.48 4.47 -18.06
C THR A 230 5.72 5.20 -17.54
N GLN A 231 5.54 6.47 -17.17
CA GLN A 231 6.59 7.34 -16.65
C GLN A 231 6.08 8.13 -15.47
N ASP A 232 7.00 8.57 -14.61
CA ASP A 232 6.75 9.54 -13.53
C ASP A 232 5.79 9.05 -12.44
N VAL A 233 5.71 7.73 -12.26
CA VAL A 233 4.93 7.06 -11.20
C VAL A 233 5.86 6.25 -10.33
N LEU A 234 5.97 6.64 -9.04
CA LEU A 234 6.87 6.00 -8.07
C LEU A 234 8.32 5.90 -8.57
N ASN A 235 8.71 6.84 -9.42
CA ASN A 235 9.93 6.81 -10.22
C ASN A 235 11.15 7.41 -9.50
N LEU A 236 10.95 7.95 -8.29
CA LEU A 236 12.01 8.55 -7.49
C LEU A 236 12.40 7.63 -6.35
N GLY A 237 13.70 7.43 -6.11
CA GLY A 237 14.22 6.88 -4.87
C GLY A 237 14.62 8.01 -3.93
N VAL A 238 13.85 8.21 -2.86
CA VAL A 238 14.17 9.17 -1.79
C VAL A 238 14.97 8.48 -0.70
N HIS A 239 16.10 9.07 -0.29
CA HIS A 239 16.95 8.54 0.77
C HIS A 239 16.40 8.91 2.16
N PRO A 240 15.82 7.97 2.94
CA PRO A 240 15.09 8.32 4.16
C PRO A 240 15.98 8.91 5.24
N ARG A 241 17.26 8.51 5.32
CA ARG A 241 18.21 9.12 6.28
C ARG A 241 18.34 10.62 6.06
N THR A 242 18.72 11.06 4.85
CA THR A 242 18.85 12.48 4.49
C THR A 242 17.54 13.24 4.67
N LEU A 243 16.42 12.63 4.27
CA LEU A 243 15.09 13.21 4.43
C LEU A 243 14.74 13.45 5.91
N LEU A 244 14.84 12.42 6.74
CA LEU A 244 14.51 12.53 8.16
C LEU A 244 15.51 13.41 8.90
N ASP A 245 16.80 13.39 8.56
CA ASP A 245 17.80 14.28 9.17
C ASP A 245 17.51 15.76 8.86
N SER A 246 17.09 16.07 7.63
CA SER A 246 16.66 17.42 7.24
C SER A 246 15.41 17.87 7.99
N LEU A 247 14.42 16.98 8.12
CA LEU A 247 13.22 17.24 8.92
C LEU A 247 13.55 17.39 10.42
N LYS A 248 14.44 16.56 10.99
CA LYS A 248 14.88 16.68 12.39
C LYS A 248 15.54 18.03 12.64
N ARG A 249 16.43 18.47 11.73
CA ARG A 249 17.04 19.82 11.80
C ARG A 249 15.96 20.90 11.80
N ARG A 250 14.99 20.83 10.88
CA ARG A 250 13.87 21.78 10.81
C ARG A 250 13.04 21.78 12.09
N PHE A 251 12.66 20.61 12.58
CA PHE A 251 11.86 20.42 13.79
C PHE A 251 12.55 20.97 15.03
N HIS A 252 13.83 20.65 15.24
CA HIS A 252 14.61 21.16 16.35
C HIS A 252 14.85 22.68 16.25
N ALA A 253 15.12 23.20 15.05
CA ALA A 253 15.24 24.64 14.83
C ALA A 253 13.94 25.41 15.15
N ALA A 254 12.79 24.77 14.95
CA ALA A 254 11.49 25.29 15.33
C ALA A 254 11.14 25.08 16.83
N GLY A 255 12.04 24.49 17.62
CA GLY A 255 11.86 24.28 19.07
C GLY A 255 11.27 22.92 19.47
N GLY A 256 11.05 22.01 18.51
CA GLY A 256 10.54 20.67 18.76
C GLY A 256 11.55 19.77 19.49
N ILE A 257 11.04 18.86 20.31
CA ILE A 257 11.85 17.95 21.15
C ILE A 257 11.62 16.49 20.74
N ILE A 258 12.70 15.70 20.65
CA ILE A 258 12.65 14.26 20.35
C ILE A 258 13.27 13.49 21.51
N PHE A 259 12.48 12.59 22.10
CA PHE A 259 12.89 11.63 23.12
C PHE A 259 13.12 10.27 22.46
N GLU A 260 14.34 10.04 21.98
CA GLU A 260 14.78 8.74 21.46
C GLU A 260 15.04 7.76 22.59
N ASN A 261 15.08 6.46 22.25
CA ASN A 261 15.23 5.36 23.23
C ASN A 261 14.26 5.48 24.40
N THR A 262 13.02 5.90 24.11
CA THR A 262 11.96 6.12 25.09
C THR A 262 10.68 5.49 24.56
N ALA A 263 10.19 4.47 25.25
CA ALA A 263 9.00 3.73 24.87
C ALA A 263 7.75 4.33 25.52
N PHE A 264 6.67 4.45 24.75
CA PHE A 264 5.32 4.60 25.31
C PHE A 264 4.99 3.36 26.16
N LYS A 265 4.40 3.59 27.34
CA LYS A 265 3.92 2.51 28.22
C LYS A 265 2.42 2.60 28.48
N HIS A 266 1.93 3.78 28.82
CA HIS A 266 0.54 3.98 29.25
C HIS A 266 0.10 5.45 29.11
N ALA A 267 -1.19 5.68 28.90
CA ALA A 267 -1.83 7.00 28.89
C ALA A 267 -3.09 7.01 29.76
N ASP A 268 -3.16 7.95 30.69
CA ASP A 268 -4.36 8.27 31.46
C ASP A 268 -5.01 9.53 30.85
N VAL A 269 -6.22 9.38 30.32
CA VAL A 269 -7.02 10.45 29.73
C VAL A 269 -7.86 11.10 30.82
N HIS A 270 -7.66 12.39 31.00
CA HIS A 270 -8.39 13.26 31.92
C HIS A 270 -9.25 14.26 31.13
N PRO A 271 -10.24 14.92 31.75
CA PRO A 271 -11.07 15.91 31.05
C PRO A 271 -10.26 17.06 30.43
N ASP A 272 -9.19 17.49 31.10
CA ASP A 272 -8.33 18.61 30.72
C ASP A 272 -7.02 18.20 30.01
N GLY A 273 -6.71 16.91 29.86
CA GLY A 273 -5.50 16.48 29.15
C GLY A 273 -5.18 14.99 29.27
N ILE A 274 -3.93 14.62 28.99
CA ILE A 274 -3.42 13.26 29.10
C ILE A 274 -2.15 13.28 29.95
N LYS A 275 -2.04 12.32 30.87
CA LYS A 275 -0.78 11.97 31.52
C LYS A 275 -0.21 10.70 30.90
N LEU A 276 0.96 10.83 30.28
CA LEU A 276 1.70 9.72 29.70
C LEU A 276 2.69 9.15 30.70
N SER A 277 2.79 7.82 30.74
CA SER A 277 3.87 7.09 31.38
C SER A 277 4.81 6.51 30.33
N LEU A 278 6.11 6.69 30.54
CA LEU A 278 7.17 6.30 29.61
C LEU A 278 8.10 5.25 30.25
N ALA A 279 8.76 4.47 29.41
CA ALA A 279 9.74 3.47 29.82
C ALA A 279 11.04 3.60 29.01
N PRO A 280 12.18 3.11 29.54
CA PRO A 280 13.41 3.02 28.76
C PRO A 280 13.21 2.19 27.48
N GLY A 281 13.62 2.75 26.35
CA GLY A 281 13.69 2.10 25.04
C GLY A 281 15.10 1.60 24.71
N GLY A 282 15.46 1.58 23.43
CA GLY A 282 16.78 1.17 22.97
C GLY A 282 17.14 -0.25 23.42
N ALA A 283 18.41 -0.50 23.76
CA ALA A 283 18.88 -1.83 24.17
C ALA A 283 18.11 -2.44 25.37
N ALA A 284 17.43 -1.63 26.18
CA ALA A 284 16.61 -2.11 27.29
C ALA A 284 15.24 -2.68 26.86
N ALA A 285 14.75 -2.34 25.66
CA ALA A 285 13.47 -2.81 25.14
C ALA A 285 13.65 -4.10 24.30
N PRO A 286 12.79 -5.12 24.49
CA PRO A 286 12.81 -6.33 23.66
C PRO A 286 12.65 -6.00 22.18
N VAL A 287 13.34 -6.77 21.34
CA VAL A 287 13.20 -6.72 19.88
C VAL A 287 11.82 -7.24 19.52
N ALA A 288 11.07 -6.44 18.76
CA ALA A 288 9.75 -6.78 18.24
C ALA A 288 9.77 -6.80 16.71
N VAL A 289 8.72 -7.34 16.08
CA VAL A 289 8.58 -7.33 14.61
C VAL A 289 8.60 -5.90 14.02
N GLY A 290 8.16 -4.89 14.77
CA GLY A 290 8.29 -3.48 14.34
C GLY A 290 9.73 -2.95 14.31
N ASP A 291 10.68 -3.68 14.91
CA ASP A 291 12.10 -3.36 14.94
C ASP A 291 12.90 -4.06 13.81
N THR A 292 12.35 -5.11 13.16
CA THR A 292 13.11 -6.00 12.24
C THR A 292 13.56 -5.34 10.94
N ASN A 293 13.14 -4.10 10.70
CA ASN A 293 13.58 -3.29 9.57
C ASN A 293 14.19 -1.95 10.02
N ARG A 294 14.46 -1.73 11.31
CA ARG A 294 15.04 -0.47 11.80
C ARG A 294 16.58 -0.57 11.83
N PRO A 295 17.32 0.46 11.38
CA PRO A 295 18.80 0.42 11.32
C PRO A 295 19.48 0.10 12.66
N ASN A 296 18.78 0.32 13.78
CA ASN A 296 19.25 0.10 15.15
C ASN A 296 18.32 -0.84 15.93
N GLY A 297 17.53 -1.68 15.23
CA GLY A 297 16.61 -2.64 15.87
C GLY A 297 17.34 -3.77 16.61
N LEU A 298 18.52 -4.13 16.13
CA LEU A 298 19.46 -5.07 16.71
C LEU A 298 20.81 -4.38 16.86
N THR A 299 21.29 -4.16 18.09
CA THR A 299 22.64 -3.64 18.32
C THR A 299 23.64 -4.72 17.96
N THR A 300 24.42 -4.55 16.89
CA THR A 300 25.54 -5.44 16.55
C THR A 300 26.70 -5.19 17.51
N GLY A 301 26.65 -5.74 18.72
CA GLY A 301 27.79 -5.92 19.64
C GLY A 301 28.63 -4.70 20.06
N GLY A 302 28.37 -3.50 19.54
CA GLY A 302 29.01 -2.25 19.92
C GLY A 302 28.14 -1.52 20.93
N ALA A 303 28.79 -0.80 21.85
CA ALA A 303 28.10 0.10 22.77
C ALA A 303 27.12 0.97 21.97
N ALA A 304 25.84 0.94 22.36
CA ALA A 304 24.84 1.79 21.75
C ALA A 304 25.36 3.24 21.76
N PRO A 305 25.34 3.96 20.62
CA PRO A 305 25.75 5.36 20.62
C PRO A 305 24.95 6.07 21.73
N ALA A 306 25.66 6.81 22.58
CA ALA A 306 25.04 7.51 23.69
C ALA A 306 23.89 8.37 23.14
N PRO A 307 22.69 8.36 23.76
CA PRO A 307 21.59 9.20 23.30
C PRO A 307 22.08 10.64 23.27
N SER A 308 22.09 11.25 22.09
CA SER A 308 22.47 12.66 21.90
C SER A 308 21.31 13.62 22.19
N GLY A 309 20.17 13.08 22.63
CA GLY A 309 18.94 13.82 22.94
C GLY A 309 18.70 13.99 24.45
N PRO A 310 17.67 14.78 24.81
CA PRO A 310 17.30 14.98 26.20
C PRO A 310 16.88 13.67 26.86
N VAL A 311 17.23 13.49 28.13
CA VAL A 311 16.77 12.37 28.94
C VAL A 311 15.26 12.50 29.12
N ALA A 312 14.51 11.51 28.65
CA ALA A 312 13.07 11.54 28.76
C ALA A 312 12.61 11.42 30.23
N PRO A 313 11.59 12.19 30.63
CA PRO A 313 11.00 12.02 31.95
C PRO A 313 10.26 10.67 32.03
N ARG A 314 10.05 10.14 33.24
CA ARG A 314 9.24 8.93 33.45
C ARG A 314 7.75 9.16 33.12
N SER A 315 7.31 10.40 33.18
CA SER A 315 5.96 10.82 32.82
C SER A 315 5.95 12.22 32.24
N MET A 316 4.98 12.53 31.39
CA MET A 316 4.75 13.87 30.84
C MET A 316 3.26 14.11 30.62
N THR A 317 2.87 15.37 30.48
CA THR A 317 1.48 15.78 30.25
C THR A 317 1.30 16.41 28.87
N THR A 318 0.15 16.15 28.24
CA THR A 318 -0.18 16.74 26.94
C THR A 318 -1.67 16.97 26.75
N ARG A 319 -2.05 17.79 25.76
CA ARG A 319 -3.46 17.99 25.37
C ARG A 319 -3.96 16.93 24.40
N LEU A 320 -3.07 16.45 23.52
CA LEU A 320 -3.36 15.49 22.44
C LEU A 320 -2.21 14.49 22.26
N LEU A 321 -2.54 13.21 22.22
CA LEU A 321 -1.63 12.11 21.90
C LEU A 321 -1.89 11.60 20.48
N LEU A 322 -0.88 11.63 19.62
CA LEU A 322 -0.94 11.00 18.30
C LEU A 322 -0.13 9.70 18.30
N ASP A 323 -0.81 8.59 17.99
CA ASP A 323 -0.21 7.27 17.87
C ASP A 323 0.27 7.03 16.43
N CYS A 324 1.58 7.18 16.23
CA CYS A 324 2.32 6.92 15.00
C CYS A 324 3.22 5.67 15.13
N MET A 325 2.95 4.77 16.09
CA MET A 325 3.81 3.60 16.37
C MET A 325 3.63 2.45 15.37
N GLY A 326 2.69 2.60 14.43
CA GLY A 326 2.39 1.66 13.35
C GLY A 326 1.46 0.51 13.76
N HIS A 327 1.33 -0.47 12.87
CA HIS A 327 0.38 -1.60 13.01
C HIS A 327 0.44 -2.36 14.32
N TYR A 328 1.61 -2.39 14.96
CA TYR A 328 1.87 -3.16 16.18
C TYR A 328 1.83 -2.31 17.45
N SER A 329 1.29 -1.09 17.37
CA SER A 329 0.98 -0.22 18.51
C SER A 329 0.14 -0.96 19.56
N ASP A 330 0.47 -0.77 20.84
CA ASP A 330 -0.34 -1.32 21.93
C ASP A 330 -1.68 -0.60 22.08
N ILE A 331 -1.77 0.67 21.66
CA ILE A 331 -3.05 1.42 21.59
C ILE A 331 -3.93 0.77 20.51
N VAL A 332 -3.38 0.51 19.32
CA VAL A 332 -4.13 -0.18 18.24
C VAL A 332 -4.56 -1.58 18.68
N LYS A 333 -3.71 -2.35 19.38
CA LYS A 333 -4.09 -3.65 19.94
C LYS A 333 -5.19 -3.53 20.99
N GLN A 334 -5.21 -2.47 21.80
CA GLN A 334 -6.30 -2.22 22.74
C GLN A 334 -7.62 -2.00 22.00
N ILE A 335 -7.62 -1.20 20.93
CA ILE A 335 -8.80 -0.87 20.14
C ILE A 335 -9.31 -2.10 19.38
N ARG A 336 -8.42 -2.83 18.70
CA ARG A 336 -8.77 -3.98 17.85
C ARG A 336 -8.92 -5.30 18.61
N GLY A 337 -8.46 -5.40 19.85
CA GLY A 337 -8.46 -6.65 20.61
C GLY A 337 -7.62 -7.75 19.94
N ARG A 338 -8.12 -8.99 19.95
CA ARG A 338 -7.46 -10.15 19.29
C ARG A 338 -8.04 -10.48 17.92
N VAL A 339 -8.45 -9.46 17.17
CA VAL A 339 -8.89 -9.58 15.78
C VAL A 339 -7.69 -9.93 14.88
N LYS A 340 -7.85 -10.97 14.05
CA LYS A 340 -6.89 -11.26 12.96
C LYS A 340 -7.08 -10.23 11.83
N PRO A 341 -6.01 -9.83 11.13
CA PRO A 341 -6.10 -9.04 9.91
C PRO A 341 -7.03 -9.70 8.88
N ASP A 342 -7.75 -8.88 8.12
CA ASP A 342 -8.65 -9.35 7.05
C ASP A 342 -7.85 -9.84 5.83
N GLY A 343 -6.63 -9.32 5.68
CA GLY A 343 -5.64 -9.72 4.67
C GLY A 343 -4.22 -9.45 5.17
N MET A 344 -3.24 -9.98 4.45
CA MET A 344 -1.82 -9.78 4.67
C MET A 344 -1.14 -9.52 3.33
N VAL A 345 -0.12 -8.68 3.30
CA VAL A 345 0.90 -8.76 2.27
C VAL A 345 2.20 -9.25 2.88
N LEU A 346 2.73 -10.31 2.28
CA LEU A 346 4.00 -10.91 2.65
C LEU A 346 5.02 -10.44 1.62
N VAL A 347 6.09 -9.80 2.05
CA VAL A 347 7.19 -9.36 1.19
C VAL A 347 8.49 -10.02 1.63
N VAL A 348 9.33 -10.37 0.67
CA VAL A 348 10.73 -10.74 0.83
C VAL A 348 11.54 -10.09 -0.29
N GLY A 349 12.83 -9.83 -0.08
CA GLY A 349 13.70 -9.40 -1.16
C GLY A 349 14.97 -8.74 -0.66
N GLY A 350 15.66 -8.00 -1.52
CA GLY A 350 16.92 -7.37 -1.16
C GLY A 350 17.38 -6.27 -2.10
N CYS A 351 18.42 -5.57 -1.69
CA CYS A 351 19.18 -4.65 -2.51
C CYS A 351 20.57 -5.24 -2.74
N ALA A 352 20.98 -5.35 -4.01
CA ALA A 352 22.24 -5.96 -4.37
C ALA A 352 22.99 -5.17 -5.45
N GLU A 353 24.31 -5.31 -5.44
CA GLU A 353 25.21 -4.93 -6.54
C GLU A 353 25.37 -6.12 -7.50
N GLY A 354 25.91 -5.87 -8.69
CA GLY A 354 26.17 -6.89 -9.72
C GLY A 354 25.32 -6.75 -10.98
N PHE A 355 24.49 -5.71 -11.06
CA PHE A 355 23.66 -5.40 -12.22
C PHE A 355 24.44 -4.59 -13.25
N PRO A 356 24.40 -4.94 -14.55
CA PRO A 356 24.94 -4.09 -15.61
C PRO A 356 24.26 -2.71 -15.60
N ALA A 357 25.05 -1.64 -15.63
CA ALA A 357 24.54 -0.27 -15.48
C ALA A 357 23.55 0.09 -16.60
N GLU A 358 23.80 -0.39 -17.82
CA GLU A 358 22.96 -0.22 -18.99
C GLU A 358 21.59 -0.94 -18.88
N ALA A 359 21.49 -1.97 -18.04
CA ALA A 359 20.26 -2.71 -17.80
C ALA A 359 19.49 -2.21 -16.56
N ASN A 360 20.17 -1.51 -15.64
CA ASN A 360 19.59 -1.02 -14.39
C ASN A 360 19.06 0.42 -14.49
N ILE A 361 18.22 0.67 -15.51
CA ILE A 361 17.68 2.01 -15.81
C ILE A 361 16.15 2.11 -15.70
N SER A 362 15.46 0.97 -15.63
CA SER A 362 14.00 0.88 -15.58
C SER A 362 13.52 0.15 -14.32
N ALA A 363 12.24 0.29 -14.01
CA ALA A 363 11.62 -0.37 -12.88
C ALA A 363 10.43 -1.23 -13.26
N ASP A 364 10.21 -2.28 -12.47
CA ASP A 364 8.99 -3.06 -12.45
C ASP A 364 8.20 -2.64 -11.20
N LEU A 365 7.01 -2.09 -11.39
CA LEU A 365 6.15 -1.69 -10.28
C LEU A 365 5.28 -2.85 -9.79
N LEU A 366 4.71 -3.59 -10.75
CA LEU A 366 3.90 -4.77 -10.46
C LEU A 366 4.09 -5.78 -11.59
N TYR A 367 4.94 -6.78 -11.34
CA TYR A 367 5.28 -7.80 -12.33
C TYR A 367 4.99 -9.22 -11.86
N SER A 368 4.65 -10.14 -12.75
CA SER A 368 4.63 -11.58 -12.43
C SER A 368 5.22 -12.41 -13.57
N LEU A 369 6.28 -13.18 -13.26
CA LEU A 369 6.85 -14.17 -14.19
C LEU A 369 6.28 -15.58 -14.02
N SER A 370 5.43 -15.80 -13.01
CA SER A 370 4.86 -17.10 -12.66
C SER A 370 3.35 -17.04 -12.50
N HIS A 371 2.69 -18.17 -12.69
CA HIS A 371 1.31 -18.38 -12.24
C HIS A 371 1.30 -18.72 -10.75
N ALA A 372 0.11 -18.86 -10.16
CA ALA A 372 -0.03 -19.16 -8.75
C ALA A 372 0.71 -20.46 -8.37
N ARG A 373 1.32 -20.46 -7.19
CA ARG A 373 2.05 -21.58 -6.58
C ARG A 373 1.84 -21.55 -5.07
N ASP A 374 1.80 -22.70 -4.42
CA ASP A 374 1.54 -22.77 -2.97
C ASP A 374 0.32 -21.95 -2.49
N ASP A 375 -0.76 -21.94 -3.28
CA ASP A 375 -1.95 -21.10 -3.11
C ASP A 375 -1.69 -19.59 -2.95
N VAL A 376 -0.61 -19.08 -3.53
CA VAL A 376 -0.30 -17.65 -3.58
C VAL A 376 0.09 -17.24 -5.00
N GLN A 377 -0.27 -16.01 -5.38
CA GLN A 377 0.31 -15.37 -6.57
C GLN A 377 1.51 -14.55 -6.14
N LEU A 378 2.66 -14.82 -6.75
CA LEU A 378 3.89 -14.07 -6.51
C LEU A 378 3.98 -12.90 -7.49
N PHE A 379 4.21 -11.72 -6.94
CA PHE A 379 4.47 -10.48 -7.64
C PHE A 379 5.90 -10.03 -7.37
N TRP A 380 6.43 -9.25 -8.31
CA TRP A 380 7.78 -8.71 -8.28
C TRP A 380 7.74 -7.21 -8.48
N GLU A 381 8.58 -6.53 -7.71
CA GLU A 381 8.86 -5.11 -7.83
C GLU A 381 10.38 -4.96 -7.88
N ALA A 382 10.91 -4.16 -8.80
CA ALA A 382 12.34 -3.93 -8.88
C ALA A 382 12.65 -2.54 -9.41
N PHE A 383 13.65 -1.88 -8.85
CA PHE A 383 14.03 -0.53 -9.27
C PHE A 383 15.51 -0.25 -9.00
N PRO A 384 16.12 0.68 -9.77
CA PRO A 384 17.46 1.16 -9.51
C PRO A 384 17.57 1.82 -8.13
N ALA A 385 18.61 1.44 -7.38
CA ALA A 385 18.93 1.93 -6.05
C ALA A 385 20.34 2.53 -6.04
N GLU A 386 20.63 3.37 -5.04
CA GLU A 386 21.93 4.01 -4.83
C GLU A 386 22.45 4.72 -6.09
N GLY A 387 21.58 5.49 -6.74
CA GLY A 387 21.90 6.19 -7.99
C GLY A 387 22.19 5.26 -9.18
N GLY A 388 21.62 4.04 -9.16
CA GLY A 388 21.79 3.03 -10.21
C GLY A 388 22.95 2.06 -10.00
N GLN A 389 23.74 2.22 -8.92
CA GLN A 389 24.85 1.31 -8.59
C GLN A 389 24.37 -0.04 -8.03
N ALA A 390 23.17 -0.07 -7.47
CA ALA A 390 22.52 -1.26 -6.97
C ALA A 390 21.11 -1.38 -7.53
N ARG A 391 20.48 -2.54 -7.35
CA ARG A 391 19.07 -2.74 -7.68
C ARG A 391 18.36 -3.33 -6.49
N THR A 392 17.24 -2.72 -6.15
CA THR A 392 16.31 -3.26 -5.16
C THR A 392 15.34 -4.17 -5.88
N THR A 393 15.13 -5.37 -5.33
CA THR A 393 14.20 -6.37 -5.88
C THR A 393 13.38 -6.98 -4.75
N TYR A 394 12.06 -6.92 -4.88
CA TYR A 394 11.10 -7.53 -3.97
C TYR A 394 10.28 -8.58 -4.68
N MET A 395 9.93 -9.61 -3.91
CA MET A 395 8.90 -10.57 -4.24
C MET A 395 7.84 -10.51 -3.13
N PHE A 396 6.57 -10.38 -3.50
CA PHE A 396 5.49 -10.28 -2.53
C PHE A 396 4.24 -11.05 -2.97
N ALA A 397 3.35 -11.29 -2.01
CA ALA A 397 2.07 -11.95 -2.23
C ALA A 397 0.98 -11.37 -1.34
N TYR A 398 -0.21 -11.18 -1.91
CA TYR A 398 -1.43 -10.95 -1.16
C TYR A 398 -1.96 -12.28 -0.61
N SER A 399 -2.17 -12.33 0.70
CA SER A 399 -2.46 -13.55 1.45
C SER A 399 -3.46 -13.28 2.58
N ASP A 400 -3.90 -14.34 3.24
CA ASP A 400 -4.45 -14.30 4.58
C ASP A 400 -3.39 -14.74 5.61
N ALA A 401 -3.80 -14.89 6.88
CA ALA A 401 -2.98 -15.46 7.95
C ALA A 401 -3.37 -16.91 8.28
N HIS A 402 -3.65 -17.74 7.27
CA HIS A 402 -3.94 -19.17 7.46
C HIS A 402 -2.69 -19.94 7.97
N PRO A 403 -2.83 -20.93 8.88
CA PRO A 403 -1.72 -21.74 9.38
C PRO A 403 -0.84 -22.36 8.30
N ASP A 404 -1.44 -22.79 7.18
CA ASP A 404 -0.71 -23.45 6.08
C ASP A 404 0.01 -22.49 5.12
N ARG A 405 0.01 -21.18 5.37
CA ARG A 405 0.78 -20.24 4.55
C ARG A 405 2.28 -20.48 4.69
N PRO A 406 3.09 -20.19 3.65
CA PRO A 406 4.54 -20.30 3.73
C PRO A 406 5.15 -19.52 4.90
N SER A 407 6.28 -19.99 5.41
CA SER A 407 7.15 -19.21 6.30
C SER A 407 7.88 -18.13 5.49
N PHE A 408 8.42 -17.10 6.16
CA PHE A 408 9.29 -16.12 5.50
C PHE A 408 10.59 -16.75 5.00
N GLU A 409 11.13 -17.75 5.70
CA GLU A 409 12.25 -18.55 5.23
C GLU A 409 11.94 -19.29 3.92
N ALA A 410 10.76 -19.92 3.82
CA ALA A 410 10.32 -20.58 2.58
C ALA A 410 10.08 -19.59 1.43
N LEU A 411 9.56 -18.40 1.74
CA LEU A 411 9.42 -17.33 0.77
C LEU A 411 10.79 -16.80 0.31
N LEU A 412 11.76 -16.67 1.21
CA LEU A 412 13.14 -16.30 0.86
C LEU A 412 13.82 -17.38 0.01
N ASP A 413 13.64 -18.66 0.34
CA ASP A 413 14.12 -19.78 -0.49
C ASP A 413 13.57 -19.63 -1.92
N THR A 414 12.26 -19.39 -2.03
CA THR A 414 11.60 -19.17 -3.33
C THR A 414 12.13 -17.94 -4.06
N TYR A 415 12.34 -16.84 -3.34
CA TYR A 415 12.92 -15.61 -3.89
C TYR A 415 14.30 -15.86 -4.48
N PHE A 416 15.23 -16.46 -3.72
CA PHE A 416 16.58 -16.72 -4.19
C PHE A 416 16.63 -17.74 -5.33
N GLN A 417 15.70 -18.70 -5.38
CA GLN A 417 15.57 -19.64 -6.50
C GLN A 417 15.12 -18.96 -7.79
N MET A 418 14.17 -18.03 -7.71
CA MET A 418 13.58 -17.36 -8.89
C MET A 418 14.33 -16.11 -9.33
N LEU A 419 15.12 -15.50 -8.45
CA LEU A 419 15.81 -14.24 -8.71
C LEU A 419 16.69 -14.28 -9.98
N PRO A 420 17.44 -15.37 -10.27
CA PRO A 420 18.24 -15.43 -11.50
C PRO A 420 17.41 -15.43 -12.78
N GLU A 421 16.26 -16.09 -12.80
CA GLU A 421 15.33 -16.05 -13.94
C GLU A 421 14.75 -14.65 -14.12
N TYR A 422 14.37 -14.01 -13.02
CA TYR A 422 13.73 -12.70 -13.06
C TYR A 422 14.69 -11.57 -13.47
N GLN A 423 15.89 -11.53 -12.88
CA GLN A 423 16.87 -10.47 -13.15
C GLN A 423 17.84 -10.82 -14.29
N GLY A 424 17.87 -12.06 -14.75
CA GLY A 424 18.83 -12.53 -15.76
C GLY A 424 20.28 -12.60 -15.25
N ILE A 425 20.50 -12.62 -13.93
CA ILE A 425 21.83 -12.60 -13.31
C ILE A 425 21.97 -13.79 -12.35
N PRO A 426 23.02 -14.62 -12.49
CA PRO A 426 23.30 -15.70 -11.54
C PRO A 426 23.43 -15.20 -10.10
N LEU A 427 22.88 -15.96 -9.15
CA LEU A 427 22.80 -15.57 -7.74
C LEU A 427 24.19 -15.33 -7.11
N ASP A 428 25.22 -16.05 -7.55
CA ASP A 428 26.61 -15.92 -7.07
C ASP A 428 27.32 -14.65 -7.56
N GLN A 429 26.77 -13.97 -8.57
CA GLN A 429 27.24 -12.68 -9.05
C GLN A 429 26.59 -11.50 -8.31
N LEU A 430 25.53 -11.75 -7.55
CA LEU A 430 24.84 -10.73 -6.77
C LEU A 430 25.49 -10.58 -5.40
N LYS A 431 25.83 -9.33 -5.07
CA LYS A 431 26.35 -8.96 -3.75
C LYS A 431 25.27 -8.21 -2.99
N PHE A 432 24.58 -8.92 -2.10
CA PHE A 432 23.51 -8.36 -1.29
C PHE A 432 24.09 -7.39 -0.25
N LYS A 433 23.58 -6.15 -0.29
CA LYS A 433 23.82 -5.13 0.74
C LYS A 433 22.76 -5.19 1.81
N ARG A 434 21.54 -5.55 1.42
CA ARG A 434 20.36 -5.59 2.30
C ARG A 434 19.46 -6.75 1.89
N VAL A 435 18.88 -7.43 2.89
CA VAL A 435 17.81 -8.40 2.69
C VAL A 435 16.69 -8.04 3.65
N LEU A 436 15.45 -8.05 3.17
CA LEU A 436 14.26 -7.69 3.94
C LEU A 436 13.16 -8.71 3.77
N PHE A 437 12.34 -8.81 4.81
CA PHE A 437 11.18 -9.68 4.85
C PHE A 437 10.21 -9.14 5.91
N GLY A 438 8.93 -9.18 5.61
CA GLY A 438 7.92 -8.57 6.48
C GLY A 438 6.49 -8.86 6.05
N GLY A 439 5.60 -8.75 7.03
CA GLY A 439 4.16 -8.91 6.83
C GLY A 439 3.43 -7.62 7.19
N PHE A 440 2.59 -7.14 6.27
CA PHE A 440 1.75 -5.96 6.45
C PHE A 440 0.29 -6.38 6.62
N PRO A 441 -0.31 -6.16 7.80
CA PRO A 441 -1.70 -6.52 8.03
C PRO A 441 -2.64 -5.52 7.35
N CYS A 442 -3.64 -6.05 6.66
CA CYS A 442 -4.70 -5.29 6.03
C CYS A 442 -5.97 -5.41 6.87
N TYR A 443 -6.63 -4.28 7.12
CA TYR A 443 -7.93 -4.26 7.77
C TYR A 443 -8.92 -3.54 6.86
N SER A 444 -10.01 -4.23 6.52
CA SER A 444 -11.08 -3.76 5.64
C SER A 444 -11.87 -2.59 6.24
N ASN A 445 -11.77 -2.38 7.55
CA ASN A 445 -12.43 -1.30 8.29
C ASN A 445 -11.53 -0.07 8.52
N GLY A 446 -10.64 0.24 7.57
CA GLY A 446 -9.77 1.43 7.62
C GLY A 446 -10.44 2.69 7.03
N PRO A 447 -10.06 3.90 7.48
CA PRO A 447 -9.15 4.18 8.60
C PRO A 447 -9.77 3.82 9.97
N LEU A 448 -8.95 3.41 10.93
CA LEU A 448 -9.34 3.08 12.30
C LEU A 448 -9.82 4.34 13.02
N ALA A 449 -11.10 4.34 13.39
CA ALA A 449 -11.70 5.43 14.14
C ALA A 449 -11.05 5.60 15.54
N PRO A 450 -10.83 6.84 16.01
CA PRO A 450 -10.41 7.11 17.37
C PRO A 450 -11.35 6.48 18.40
N ALA A 451 -10.78 5.75 19.35
CA ALA A 451 -11.54 5.06 20.41
C ALA A 451 -11.58 5.82 21.74
N PHE A 452 -10.73 6.83 21.91
CA PHE A 452 -10.57 7.58 23.16
C PHE A 452 -10.57 9.08 22.89
N ASP A 453 -10.94 9.86 23.88
CA ASP A 453 -10.75 11.30 23.86
C ASP A 453 -9.26 11.61 23.88
N ARG A 454 -8.86 12.67 23.18
CA ARG A 454 -7.50 13.21 23.11
C ARG A 454 -6.45 12.23 22.56
N VAL A 455 -6.84 11.08 21.98
CA VAL A 455 -5.93 10.09 21.37
C VAL A 455 -6.37 9.76 19.94
N MET A 456 -5.47 9.87 18.98
CA MET A 456 -5.74 9.59 17.55
C MET A 456 -4.61 8.80 16.90
N GLN A 457 -4.95 7.78 16.10
CA GLN A 457 -3.98 6.95 15.37
C GLN A 457 -3.61 7.62 14.05
N ILE A 458 -2.36 7.55 13.61
CA ILE A 458 -1.90 8.17 12.36
C ILE A 458 -1.04 7.16 11.56
N GLY A 459 -1.11 7.24 10.23
CA GLY A 459 -0.35 6.35 9.34
C GLY A 459 -0.76 4.88 9.52
N ASP A 460 0.23 3.97 9.55
CA ASP A 460 0.00 2.53 9.70
C ASP A 460 -0.79 2.14 10.96
N ALA A 461 -0.71 2.94 12.03
CA ALA A 461 -1.52 2.71 13.24
C ALA A 461 -3.02 2.89 12.96
N SER A 462 -3.37 3.81 12.05
CA SER A 462 -4.73 4.04 11.60
C SER A 462 -5.18 3.11 10.46
N ALA A 463 -4.27 2.36 9.83
CA ALA A 463 -4.58 1.59 8.62
C ALA A 463 -5.22 2.47 7.50
N ALA A 464 -4.68 3.68 7.30
CA ALA A 464 -5.13 4.61 6.26
C ALA A 464 -4.42 4.40 4.91
N GLN A 465 -3.37 3.59 4.87
CA GLN A 465 -2.66 3.20 3.65
C GLN A 465 -3.50 2.25 2.78
N SER A 466 -3.23 2.28 1.48
CA SER A 466 -3.89 1.43 0.50
C SER A 466 -3.60 -0.05 0.76
N PRO A 467 -4.62 -0.94 0.63
CA PRO A 467 -4.43 -2.37 0.62
C PRO A 467 -3.82 -2.89 -0.70
N LEU A 468 -3.49 -2.02 -1.67
CA LEU A 468 -2.81 -2.38 -2.91
C LEU A 468 -1.29 -2.17 -2.80
N SER A 469 -0.82 -0.94 -2.56
CA SER A 469 0.63 -0.67 -2.48
C SER A 469 1.26 -0.87 -1.09
N PHE A 470 0.48 -0.78 -0.01
CA PHE A 470 0.97 -0.70 1.37
C PHE A 470 1.93 0.47 1.65
N GLY A 471 1.95 1.48 0.78
CA GLY A 471 2.82 2.64 0.88
C GLY A 471 2.41 3.59 2.01
N GLY A 472 2.94 3.37 3.22
CA GLY A 472 2.72 4.27 4.36
C GLY A 472 3.29 5.68 4.14
N PHE A 473 4.38 5.82 3.39
CA PHE A 473 4.98 7.12 3.08
C PHE A 473 4.13 7.96 2.11
N GLY A 474 3.73 7.40 0.97
CA GLY A 474 2.82 8.08 0.03
C GLY A 474 1.48 8.43 0.66
N SER A 475 0.89 7.50 1.44
CA SER A 475 -0.34 7.78 2.22
C SER A 475 -0.15 8.93 3.21
N MET A 476 0.99 9.00 3.91
CA MET A 476 1.32 10.12 4.79
C MET A 476 1.43 11.42 4.00
N MET A 477 2.16 11.46 2.89
CA MET A 477 2.32 12.69 2.07
C MET A 477 0.98 13.20 1.58
N ARG A 478 0.13 12.31 1.06
CA ARG A 478 -1.23 12.61 0.62
C ARG A 478 -2.06 13.25 1.74
N HIS A 479 -2.05 12.68 2.94
CA HIS A 479 -2.92 13.14 4.04
C HIS A 479 -2.31 14.24 4.93
N LEU A 480 -1.02 14.51 4.83
CA LEU A 480 -0.33 15.47 5.70
C LEU A 480 -0.98 16.86 5.73
N PRO A 481 -1.40 17.48 4.60
CA PRO A 481 -2.00 18.82 4.62
C PRO A 481 -3.32 18.87 5.36
N ARG A 482 -4.23 17.92 5.11
CA ARG A 482 -5.53 17.89 5.77
C ARG A 482 -5.41 17.57 7.26
N LEU A 483 -4.45 16.72 7.63
CA LEU A 483 -4.20 16.37 9.03
C LEU A 483 -3.60 17.56 9.77
N ALA A 484 -2.59 18.23 9.22
CA ALA A 484 -1.99 19.42 9.83
C ALA A 484 -3.03 20.55 10.03
N ARG A 485 -3.79 20.91 8.99
CA ARG A 485 -4.85 21.93 9.10
C ARG A 485 -5.95 21.53 10.09
N GLY A 486 -6.36 20.27 10.08
CA GLY A 486 -7.44 19.79 10.92
C GLY A 486 -7.09 19.65 12.38
N LEU A 487 -5.87 19.20 12.67
CA LEU A 487 -5.35 19.10 14.03
C LEU A 487 -5.06 20.49 14.60
N ASP A 488 -4.54 21.42 13.80
CA ASP A 488 -4.39 22.82 14.20
C ASP A 488 -5.73 23.42 14.64
N GLN A 489 -6.76 23.34 13.80
CA GLN A 489 -8.10 23.82 14.18
C GLN A 489 -8.66 23.10 15.42
N ALA A 490 -8.45 21.78 15.51
CA ALA A 490 -8.93 21.01 16.67
C ALA A 490 -8.26 21.43 17.98
N LEU A 491 -6.96 21.74 17.94
CA LEU A 491 -6.20 22.22 19.09
C LEU A 491 -6.57 23.67 19.48
N GLN A 492 -6.86 24.53 18.50
CA GLN A 492 -7.32 25.92 18.74
C GLN A 492 -8.69 25.96 19.42
N GLU A 493 -9.62 25.11 18.97
CA GLU A 493 -11.00 25.05 19.47
C GLU A 493 -11.20 24.06 20.64
N ASP A 494 -10.15 23.37 21.08
CA ASP A 494 -10.19 22.22 22.03
C ASP A 494 -11.19 21.12 21.64
N ARG A 495 -11.34 20.88 20.33
CA ARG A 495 -12.15 19.80 19.70
C ARG A 495 -11.42 18.46 19.76
N LEU A 496 -11.00 18.07 20.96
CA LEU A 496 -10.13 16.90 21.18
C LEU A 496 -10.89 15.70 21.73
N ALA A 497 -12.23 15.77 21.82
CA ALA A 497 -13.05 14.62 22.17
C ALA A 497 -13.10 13.61 21.01
N ARG A 498 -13.36 12.35 21.34
CA ARG A 498 -13.49 11.23 20.39
C ARG A 498 -14.40 11.55 19.19
N PRO A 499 -15.63 12.08 19.34
CA PRO A 499 -16.48 12.38 18.18
C PRO A 499 -15.91 13.47 17.28
N ASP A 500 -15.18 14.44 17.83
CA ASP A 500 -14.55 15.50 17.05
C ASP A 500 -13.33 14.97 16.29
N LEU A 501 -12.44 14.23 16.95
CA LEU A 501 -11.27 13.60 16.33
C LEU A 501 -11.67 12.61 15.23
N ASN A 502 -12.83 11.96 15.35
CA ASN A 502 -13.34 11.05 14.33
C ASN A 502 -13.55 11.74 12.97
N TRP A 503 -13.81 13.04 12.92
CA TRP A 503 -13.92 13.79 11.67
C TRP A 503 -12.59 13.89 10.90
N LEU A 504 -11.45 13.66 11.56
CA LEU A 504 -10.12 13.60 10.93
C LEU A 504 -9.80 12.21 10.36
N HIS A 505 -10.57 11.18 10.72
CA HIS A 505 -10.58 9.84 10.12
C HIS A 505 -11.92 9.56 9.43
N PRO A 506 -12.31 10.34 8.42
CA PRO A 506 -13.56 10.08 7.75
C PRO A 506 -13.49 8.73 7.02
N TYR A 507 -14.67 8.14 6.83
CA TYR A 507 -14.84 7.03 5.92
C TYR A 507 -14.35 7.41 4.51
N GLN A 508 -13.51 6.55 3.91
CA GLN A 508 -12.95 6.75 2.57
C GLN A 508 -13.47 5.68 1.61
N PRO A 509 -14.46 5.99 0.75
CA PRO A 509 -15.00 5.04 -0.20
C PRO A 509 -13.99 4.64 -1.29
N SER A 510 -13.11 5.55 -1.72
CA SER A 510 -11.99 5.25 -2.63
C SER A 510 -11.09 4.14 -2.08
N LEU A 511 -10.67 4.27 -0.81
CA LEU A 511 -9.90 3.25 -0.10
C LEU A 511 -10.69 1.94 0.04
N SER A 512 -11.97 2.02 0.40
CA SER A 512 -12.82 0.82 0.56
C SER A 512 -13.05 0.08 -0.75
N ALA A 513 -13.16 0.79 -1.87
CA ALA A 513 -13.33 0.20 -3.20
C ALA A 513 -12.10 -0.60 -3.63
N SER A 514 -10.89 -0.19 -3.21
CA SER A 514 -9.64 -0.91 -3.48
C SER A 514 -9.57 -2.28 -2.80
N TRP A 515 -10.35 -2.52 -1.75
CA TRP A 515 -10.42 -3.80 -1.05
C TRP A 515 -10.83 -4.97 -1.96
N LEU A 516 -11.76 -4.73 -2.90
CA LEU A 516 -12.19 -5.76 -3.85
C LEU A 516 -11.04 -6.21 -4.76
N PHE A 517 -10.22 -5.25 -5.21
CA PHE A 517 -9.04 -5.54 -6.03
C PHE A 517 -8.04 -6.39 -5.24
N GLN A 518 -7.69 -5.98 -4.03
CA GLN A 518 -6.81 -6.77 -3.15
C GLN A 518 -7.35 -8.20 -2.95
N ARG A 519 -8.65 -8.32 -2.73
CA ARG A 519 -9.30 -9.61 -2.49
C ARG A 519 -9.28 -10.50 -3.72
N SER A 520 -9.42 -9.93 -4.91
CA SER A 520 -9.34 -10.67 -6.18
C SER A 520 -7.94 -11.23 -6.45
N MET A 521 -6.89 -10.55 -5.97
CA MET A 521 -5.49 -10.99 -6.05
C MET A 521 -5.08 -11.99 -4.96
N SER A 522 -5.93 -12.22 -3.96
CA SER A 522 -5.68 -13.14 -2.86
C SER A 522 -6.33 -14.50 -3.14
N LEU A 523 -5.53 -15.57 -3.08
CA LEU A 523 -5.98 -16.96 -3.26
C LEU A 523 -6.09 -17.64 -1.89
N ALA A 524 -7.21 -18.28 -1.61
CA ALA A 524 -7.39 -19.03 -0.37
C ALA A 524 -6.71 -20.41 -0.43
N VAL A 525 -6.37 -20.98 0.73
CA VAL A 525 -5.75 -22.31 0.79
C VAL A 525 -6.67 -23.37 0.19
N GLY A 526 -6.16 -24.17 -0.75
CA GLY A 526 -6.91 -25.20 -1.47
C GLY A 526 -7.82 -24.69 -2.58
N GLN A 527 -7.82 -23.37 -2.85
CA GLN A 527 -8.71 -22.79 -3.85
C GLN A 527 -8.18 -22.98 -5.27
N VAL A 528 -6.87 -23.15 -5.43
CA VAL A 528 -6.23 -23.24 -6.73
C VAL A 528 -6.35 -24.65 -7.31
N ALA A 529 -6.79 -24.73 -8.56
CA ALA A 529 -6.72 -25.94 -9.38
C ALA A 529 -5.41 -25.95 -10.17
N TYR A 530 -4.56 -26.92 -9.87
CA TYR A 530 -3.26 -27.10 -10.52
C TYR A 530 -3.33 -28.14 -11.65
N PRO A 531 -2.59 -27.95 -12.75
CA PRO A 531 -2.36 -29.00 -13.74
C PRO A 531 -1.75 -30.25 -13.09
N PRO A 532 -1.97 -31.47 -13.64
CA PRO A 532 -1.55 -32.73 -13.03
C PRO A 532 -0.06 -32.82 -12.64
N ASP A 533 0.81 -32.15 -13.39
CA ASP A 533 2.27 -32.22 -13.23
C ASP A 533 2.88 -30.87 -12.82
N CYS A 534 2.09 -30.00 -12.19
CA CYS A 534 2.60 -28.72 -11.71
C CYS A 534 3.62 -28.95 -10.56
N PRO A 535 4.90 -28.62 -10.75
CA PRO A 535 5.95 -28.89 -9.75
C PRO A 535 5.84 -28.00 -8.50
N HIS A 536 4.91 -27.04 -8.50
CA HIS A 536 4.76 -26.04 -7.45
C HIS A 536 3.34 -26.04 -6.86
N ALA A 537 2.61 -27.14 -7.06
CA ALA A 537 1.40 -27.40 -6.31
C ALA A 537 1.75 -27.71 -4.84
N PRO A 538 0.93 -27.25 -3.88
CA PRO A 538 1.16 -27.55 -2.46
C PRO A 538 1.27 -29.07 -2.19
N ALA A 539 2.06 -29.48 -1.20
CA ALA A 539 2.25 -30.90 -0.88
C ALA A 539 0.95 -31.67 -0.62
N TYR A 540 -0.03 -31.03 0.04
CA TYR A 540 -1.34 -31.63 0.30
C TYR A 540 -2.14 -31.89 -0.99
N TYR A 541 -1.86 -31.16 -2.09
CA TYR A 541 -2.50 -31.35 -3.39
C TYR A 541 -2.06 -32.67 -4.02
N ALA A 542 -0.75 -32.95 -3.99
CA ALA A 542 -0.19 -34.22 -4.47
C ALA A 542 -0.76 -35.41 -3.68
N ALA A 543 -0.79 -35.31 -2.36
CA ALA A 543 -1.37 -36.35 -1.49
C ALA A 543 -2.87 -36.60 -1.79
N ALA A 544 -3.64 -35.54 -2.03
CA ALA A 544 -5.06 -35.66 -2.40
C ALA A 544 -5.24 -36.33 -3.78
N LYS A 545 -4.35 -36.05 -4.75
CA LYS A 545 -4.35 -36.70 -6.07
C LYS A 545 -4.06 -38.19 -5.95
N GLU A 546 -3.03 -38.56 -5.17
CA GLU A 546 -2.67 -39.96 -4.90
C GLU A 546 -3.82 -40.71 -4.21
N ALA A 547 -4.46 -40.10 -3.21
CA ALA A 547 -5.62 -40.68 -2.54
C ALA A 547 -6.82 -40.87 -3.49
N LYS A 548 -7.11 -39.89 -4.38
CA LYS A 548 -8.18 -40.01 -5.39
C LYS A 548 -7.87 -41.10 -6.41
N ALA A 549 -6.62 -41.23 -6.84
CA ALA A 549 -6.19 -42.30 -7.75
C ALA A 549 -6.30 -43.69 -7.09
N ALA A 550 -5.88 -43.81 -5.83
CA ALA A 550 -6.01 -45.05 -5.06
C ALA A 550 -7.48 -45.43 -4.83
N ALA A 551 -8.34 -44.45 -4.54
CA ALA A 551 -9.78 -44.69 -4.39
C ALA A 551 -10.45 -45.10 -5.71
N ALA A 552 -10.05 -44.51 -6.84
CA ALA A 552 -10.52 -44.90 -8.16
C ALA A 552 -10.07 -46.32 -8.52
N ALA A 553 -8.79 -46.67 -8.27
CA ALA A 553 -8.27 -48.02 -8.46
C ALA A 553 -9.01 -49.04 -7.58
N ALA A 554 -9.25 -48.73 -6.31
CA ALA A 554 -10.01 -49.58 -5.40
C ALA A 554 -11.49 -49.72 -5.80
N ALA A 555 -12.08 -48.70 -6.46
CA ALA A 555 -13.43 -48.79 -7.00
C ALA A 555 -13.51 -49.68 -8.24
N VAL A 556 -12.47 -49.66 -9.09
CA VAL A 556 -12.32 -50.58 -10.22
C VAL A 556 -12.13 -52.01 -9.73
N ASP A 557 -11.24 -52.27 -8.76
CA ASP A 557 -11.06 -53.59 -8.15
C ASP A 557 -12.35 -54.12 -7.49
N ARG A 558 -13.13 -53.23 -6.87
CA ARG A 558 -14.43 -53.59 -6.26
C ARG A 558 -15.51 -53.86 -7.31
N ALA A 559 -15.43 -53.23 -8.48
CA ALA A 559 -16.30 -53.51 -9.62
C ALA A 559 -15.92 -54.82 -10.33
N GLU A 560 -14.63 -55.11 -10.48
CA GLU A 560 -14.13 -56.39 -11.01
C GLU A 560 -14.37 -57.56 -10.04
N GLY A 561 -14.33 -57.32 -8.73
CA GLY A 561 -14.77 -58.27 -7.70
C GLY A 561 -16.30 -58.50 -7.67
N PHE A 562 -17.08 -57.74 -8.45
CA PHE A 562 -18.53 -57.85 -8.55
C PHE A 562 -19.01 -58.59 -9.81
N ASP A 563 -18.09 -59.14 -10.61
CA ASP A 563 -18.42 -59.92 -11.81
C ASP A 563 -18.93 -61.35 -11.48
N GLY A 564 -19.00 -61.69 -10.18
CA GLY A 564 -19.58 -62.95 -9.67
C GLY A 564 -21.05 -62.87 -9.26
N LEU A 565 -21.70 -61.69 -9.30
CA LEU A 565 -23.09 -61.54 -8.83
C LEU A 565 -23.98 -60.68 -9.76
N VAL A 566 -23.64 -60.60 -11.05
CA VAL A 566 -24.50 -59.97 -12.06
C VAL A 566 -25.50 -61.01 -12.60
N SER A 567 -26.55 -61.29 -11.82
CA SER A 567 -27.79 -61.86 -12.39
C SER A 567 -29.09 -61.34 -11.79
N THR A 568 -29.07 -60.41 -10.83
CA THR A 568 -30.32 -59.88 -10.24
C THR A 568 -30.36 -58.37 -9.98
N ALA A 569 -29.38 -57.59 -10.48
CA ALA A 569 -29.35 -56.13 -10.29
C ALA A 569 -29.91 -55.31 -11.46
N GLY A 570 -29.99 -55.90 -12.67
CA GLY A 570 -30.45 -55.23 -13.88
C GLY A 570 -31.93 -54.81 -13.84
N GLU A 571 -32.77 -55.54 -13.13
CA GLU A 571 -34.22 -55.26 -13.06
C GLU A 571 -34.59 -54.15 -12.05
N ARG A 572 -33.72 -53.83 -11.09
CA ARG A 572 -33.97 -52.74 -10.10
C ARG A 572 -33.44 -51.37 -10.52
N ALA A 573 -32.49 -51.32 -11.46
CA ALA A 573 -31.91 -50.06 -11.94
C ALA A 573 -32.88 -49.30 -12.87
N LEU A 574 -33.67 -50.02 -13.66
CA LEU A 574 -34.68 -49.43 -14.55
C LEU A 574 -35.84 -48.79 -13.78
N SER A 575 -36.31 -49.41 -12.69
CA SER A 575 -37.40 -48.84 -11.86
C SER A 575 -37.00 -47.60 -11.06
N LEU A 576 -35.71 -47.46 -10.72
CA LEU A 576 -35.20 -46.29 -9.98
C LEU A 576 -34.89 -45.10 -10.90
N GLN A 577 -34.50 -45.38 -12.14
CA GLN A 577 -34.24 -44.34 -13.13
C GLN A 577 -35.54 -43.76 -13.70
N GLU A 578 -36.59 -44.58 -13.83
CA GLU A 578 -37.95 -44.10 -14.13
C GLU A 578 -38.53 -43.27 -12.98
N ALA A 579 -38.40 -43.72 -11.72
CA ALA A 579 -38.86 -42.96 -10.55
C ALA A 579 -38.08 -41.65 -10.31
N ALA A 580 -36.79 -41.60 -10.65
CA ALA A 580 -35.99 -40.39 -10.59
C ALA A 580 -36.34 -39.40 -11.71
N MET A 581 -36.65 -39.89 -12.91
CA MET A 581 -37.12 -39.08 -14.03
C MET A 581 -38.50 -38.48 -13.77
N GLU A 582 -39.43 -39.25 -13.19
CA GLU A 582 -40.76 -38.77 -12.77
C GLU A 582 -40.66 -37.70 -11.66
N ALA A 583 -39.74 -37.87 -10.71
CA ALA A 583 -39.48 -36.88 -9.67
C ALA A 583 -38.85 -35.59 -10.21
N VAL A 584 -37.97 -35.69 -11.21
CA VAL A 584 -37.33 -34.53 -11.86
C VAL A 584 -38.34 -33.76 -12.73
N GLU A 585 -39.23 -34.44 -13.46
CA GLU A 585 -40.32 -33.80 -14.20
C GLU A 585 -41.36 -33.15 -13.27
N ALA A 586 -41.70 -33.78 -12.13
CA ALA A 586 -42.60 -33.20 -11.14
C ALA A 586 -42.00 -31.96 -10.45
N VAL A 587 -40.68 -31.92 -10.24
CA VAL A 587 -39.96 -30.76 -9.71
C VAL A 587 -39.84 -29.65 -10.76
N ALA A 588 -39.58 -29.98 -12.02
CA ALA A 588 -39.53 -29.03 -13.12
C ALA A 588 -40.90 -28.38 -13.40
N ALA A 589 -41.98 -29.16 -13.33
CA ALA A 589 -43.35 -28.66 -13.48
C ALA A 589 -43.77 -27.74 -12.31
N ARG A 590 -43.27 -27.97 -11.10
CA ARG A 590 -43.51 -27.11 -9.92
C ARG A 590 -42.71 -25.81 -9.95
N PHE A 591 -41.50 -25.84 -10.53
CA PHE A 591 -40.69 -24.65 -10.76
C PHE A 591 -41.33 -23.70 -11.79
N ALA A 592 -41.99 -24.26 -12.81
CA ALA A 592 -42.76 -23.48 -13.79
C ALA A 592 -44.06 -22.87 -13.21
N ALA A 593 -44.52 -23.34 -12.04
CA ALA A 593 -45.78 -22.90 -11.42
C ALA A 593 -45.61 -21.89 -10.25
N GLY A 594 -44.38 -21.45 -9.95
CA GLY A 594 -44.11 -20.26 -9.13
C GLY A 594 -44.63 -20.28 -7.68
N SER A 595 -44.27 -21.29 -6.86
CA SER A 595 -44.64 -21.31 -5.43
C SER A 595 -43.62 -21.99 -4.52
N ALA A 596 -43.19 -21.23 -3.50
CA ALA A 596 -42.80 -21.59 -2.13
C ALA A 596 -41.32 -21.88 -1.74
N ASP A 597 -40.80 -20.93 -0.95
CA ASP A 597 -39.90 -20.94 0.23
C ASP A 597 -38.87 -22.08 0.47
N PRO A 598 -37.54 -21.79 0.57
CA PRO A 598 -36.47 -22.77 0.82
C PRO A 598 -36.33 -23.31 2.25
N ALA A 599 -37.23 -23.01 3.18
CA ALA A 599 -37.06 -23.33 4.60
C ALA A 599 -37.29 -24.81 5.00
N ASP A 600 -37.85 -25.65 4.13
CA ASP A 600 -38.26 -27.03 4.50
C ASP A 600 -37.22 -28.13 4.22
N TYR A 601 -36.01 -27.80 3.76
CA TYR A 601 -35.06 -28.81 3.26
C TYR A 601 -33.98 -29.32 4.24
N PHE A 602 -34.03 -28.96 5.53
CA PHE A 602 -33.04 -29.46 6.50
C PHE A 602 -33.65 -29.80 7.87
N HIS A 603 -34.39 -30.90 7.95
CA HIS A 603 -34.61 -31.60 9.22
C HIS A 603 -34.64 -33.12 9.00
N VAL A 604 -33.56 -33.81 9.40
CA VAL A 604 -33.60 -35.24 9.76
C VAL A 604 -33.14 -35.31 11.21
N GLU A 605 -34.09 -35.23 12.13
CA GLU A 605 -33.88 -35.65 13.52
C GLU A 605 -34.44 -37.06 13.67
N GLN A 606 -33.58 -37.99 14.10
CA GLN A 606 -33.97 -39.32 14.54
C GLN A 606 -34.56 -39.22 15.94
N GLU A 607 -35.84 -39.56 16.10
CA GLU A 607 -36.47 -39.78 17.40
C GLU A 607 -36.10 -41.17 17.97
N VAL A 608 -35.79 -41.19 19.27
CA VAL A 608 -35.89 -42.37 20.15
C VAL A 608 -36.92 -42.02 21.23
N PRO A 609 -37.95 -42.84 21.49
CA PRO A 609 -39.03 -42.48 22.41
C PRO A 609 -38.74 -42.93 23.86
N GLY A 610 -39.11 -42.10 24.84
CA GLY A 610 -39.08 -42.52 26.25
C GLY A 610 -39.45 -41.44 27.29
N ALA A 611 -40.76 -41.26 27.48
CA ALA A 611 -41.48 -41.01 28.74
C ALA A 611 -40.95 -39.99 29.80
N GLY A 612 -41.86 -39.10 30.22
CA GLY A 612 -42.11 -38.91 31.66
C GLY A 612 -42.16 -37.48 32.21
N SER A 613 -43.40 -36.95 32.30
CA SER A 613 -43.97 -36.23 33.47
C SER A 613 -43.49 -34.83 33.88
N ASP A 614 -44.45 -33.88 33.76
CA ASP A 614 -44.98 -32.99 34.82
C ASP A 614 -44.08 -31.98 35.58
N ARG A 615 -44.29 -30.67 35.33
CA ARG A 615 -45.03 -29.75 36.26
C ARG A 615 -44.97 -28.25 35.89
N ARG A 616 -46.19 -27.69 35.83
CA ARG A 616 -46.74 -26.32 35.98
C ARG A 616 -45.91 -25.17 36.64
N THR A 617 -45.82 -24.05 35.89
CA THR A 617 -46.14 -22.60 36.19
C THR A 617 -45.60 -21.85 37.44
N PRO A 618 -45.69 -20.50 37.52
CA PRO A 618 -45.23 -19.38 36.65
C PRO A 618 -44.49 -18.27 37.49
N GLN A 619 -44.37 -17.03 36.98
CA GLN A 619 -43.94 -15.76 37.65
C GLN A 619 -42.43 -15.42 37.67
N LEU A 620 -41.96 -14.17 37.60
CA LEU A 620 -42.49 -12.81 37.31
C LEU A 620 -41.25 -11.92 37.05
N ALA A 621 -41.49 -10.79 36.38
CA ALA A 621 -40.55 -9.76 35.94
C ALA A 621 -39.44 -9.30 36.91
N SER A 622 -38.26 -8.96 36.36
CA SER A 622 -37.63 -7.64 36.52
C SER A 622 -36.45 -7.49 35.54
N GLY A 623 -36.30 -6.27 35.01
CA GLY A 623 -35.54 -5.98 33.79
C GLY A 623 -34.02 -6.13 33.89
N LYS A 624 -33.39 -6.39 32.74
CA LYS A 624 -32.02 -6.01 32.38
C LYS A 624 -31.70 -6.40 30.93
N ALA A 625 -30.75 -5.64 30.39
CA ALA A 625 -29.97 -5.86 29.17
C ALA A 625 -30.66 -5.51 27.83
N GLN A 626 -30.13 -4.47 27.19
CA GLN A 626 -30.13 -4.31 25.74
C GLN A 626 -29.69 -5.63 25.08
N PRO A 627 -30.30 -6.03 23.95
CA PRO A 627 -30.02 -7.32 23.35
C PRO A 627 -28.55 -7.35 22.90
N ALA A 628 -27.83 -8.36 23.37
CA ALA A 628 -26.54 -8.72 22.79
C ALA A 628 -26.69 -8.86 21.28
N PRO A 629 -25.73 -8.37 20.47
CA PRO A 629 -25.79 -8.55 19.03
C PRO A 629 -25.86 -10.05 18.71
N PRO A 630 -26.58 -10.44 17.64
CA PRO A 630 -26.76 -11.85 17.32
C PRO A 630 -25.40 -12.51 17.17
N LYS A 631 -25.22 -13.66 17.81
CA LYS A 631 -24.04 -14.52 17.66
C LYS A 631 -23.89 -14.91 16.19
N LEU A 632 -23.16 -14.11 15.42
CA LEU A 632 -22.85 -14.43 14.03
C LEU A 632 -21.92 -15.65 14.05
N LYS A 633 -22.42 -16.74 13.47
CA LYS A 633 -21.73 -18.03 13.40
C LYS A 633 -20.36 -17.88 12.72
N LYS A 634 -19.40 -18.60 13.30
CA LYS A 634 -17.99 -18.79 12.92
C LYS A 634 -17.66 -18.78 11.41
N LYS A 635 -16.47 -18.19 11.12
CA LYS A 635 -15.52 -18.42 9.99
C LYS A 635 -15.75 -17.65 8.68
N LEU A 636 -15.33 -16.37 8.66
CA LEU A 636 -14.94 -15.69 7.41
C LEU A 636 -13.43 -15.74 7.15
N PHE A 637 -12.60 -15.96 8.18
CA PHE A 637 -11.17 -15.61 8.13
C PHE A 637 -10.19 -16.75 7.87
N GLU A 638 -10.68 -17.97 7.67
CA GLU A 638 -9.88 -19.16 7.34
C GLU A 638 -10.73 -20.06 6.44
N ARG A 639 -11.00 -19.61 5.20
CA ARG A 639 -11.69 -20.44 4.21
C ARG A 639 -10.68 -21.45 3.66
N ASP A 640 -10.90 -22.71 4.00
CA ASP A 640 -10.17 -23.84 3.41
C ASP A 640 -11.03 -24.41 2.27
N PHE A 641 -10.51 -24.34 1.05
CA PHE A 641 -11.19 -24.78 -0.18
C PHE A 641 -10.81 -26.21 -0.61
N ARG A 642 -10.01 -26.94 0.17
CA ARG A 642 -9.62 -28.32 -0.16
C ARG A 642 -10.83 -29.24 -0.32
N THR A 643 -11.90 -28.98 0.45
CA THR A 643 -13.17 -29.71 0.40
C THR A 643 -14.22 -29.03 -0.49
N ALA A 644 -13.91 -27.86 -1.06
CA ALA A 644 -14.85 -27.13 -1.89
C ALA A 644 -15.09 -27.86 -3.23
N PRO A 645 -16.31 -27.77 -3.79
CA PRO A 645 -16.60 -28.28 -5.12
C PRO A 645 -15.68 -27.71 -6.19
N GLU A 646 -15.44 -28.47 -7.27
CA GLU A 646 -14.54 -28.06 -8.35
C GLU A 646 -14.93 -26.72 -9.00
N TRP A 647 -16.22 -26.39 -9.08
CA TRP A 647 -16.70 -25.11 -9.63
C TRP A 647 -16.34 -23.88 -8.79
N GLN A 648 -15.91 -24.06 -7.53
CA GLN A 648 -15.38 -22.98 -6.68
C GLN A 648 -13.85 -22.85 -6.77
N ARG A 649 -13.18 -23.78 -7.46
CA ARG A 649 -11.74 -23.73 -7.65
C ARG A 649 -11.39 -22.76 -8.77
N LEU A 650 -10.25 -22.10 -8.61
CA LEU A 650 -9.74 -21.12 -9.56
C LEU A 650 -8.57 -21.72 -10.33
N PRO A 651 -8.47 -21.50 -11.66
CA PRO A 651 -7.26 -21.85 -12.40
C PRO A 651 -6.02 -21.20 -11.76
N TYR A 652 -4.89 -21.90 -11.73
CA TYR A 652 -3.63 -21.31 -11.26
C TYR A 652 -3.18 -20.06 -12.07
N THR A 653 -3.72 -19.86 -13.27
CA THR A 653 -3.51 -18.67 -14.12
C THR A 653 -4.38 -17.46 -13.75
N HIS A 654 -5.41 -17.66 -12.91
CA HIS A 654 -6.53 -16.74 -12.71
C HIS A 654 -6.12 -15.31 -12.34
N VAL A 655 -5.17 -15.13 -11.42
CA VAL A 655 -4.76 -13.78 -10.98
C VAL A 655 -4.08 -13.01 -12.11
N ASN A 656 -3.24 -13.67 -12.92
CA ASN A 656 -2.59 -13.03 -14.06
C ASN A 656 -3.60 -12.70 -15.18
N GLU A 657 -4.62 -13.53 -15.39
CA GLU A 657 -5.69 -13.22 -16.35
C GLU A 657 -6.49 -11.98 -15.94
N ILE A 658 -6.82 -11.85 -14.64
CA ILE A 658 -7.52 -10.68 -14.10
C ILE A 658 -6.68 -9.42 -14.31
N LEU A 659 -5.43 -9.47 -13.85
CA LEU A 659 -4.57 -8.29 -13.84
C LEU A 659 -4.11 -7.89 -15.24
N GLY A 660 -3.78 -8.85 -16.09
CA GLY A 660 -3.48 -8.61 -17.50
C GLY A 660 -4.66 -7.94 -18.23
N THR A 661 -5.90 -8.37 -17.96
CA THR A 661 -7.10 -7.73 -18.52
C THR A 661 -7.28 -6.32 -17.95
N ASN A 662 -7.22 -6.16 -16.62
CA ASN A 662 -7.45 -4.88 -15.95
C ASN A 662 -6.44 -3.81 -16.40
N PHE A 663 -5.15 -4.13 -16.34
CA PHE A 663 -4.10 -3.22 -16.75
C PHE A 663 -4.09 -3.00 -18.25
N GLY A 664 -4.37 -4.02 -19.08
CA GLY A 664 -4.53 -3.84 -20.52
C GLY A 664 -5.62 -2.82 -20.87
N VAL A 665 -6.77 -2.89 -20.19
CA VAL A 665 -7.86 -1.90 -20.32
C VAL A 665 -7.40 -0.51 -19.87
N MET A 666 -6.75 -0.40 -18.70
CA MET A 666 -6.24 0.89 -18.21
C MET A 666 -5.18 1.50 -19.13
N GLY A 667 -4.32 0.68 -19.74
CA GLY A 667 -3.34 1.12 -20.73
C GLY A 667 -4.00 1.74 -21.97
N VAL A 668 -5.11 1.15 -22.45
CA VAL A 668 -5.91 1.71 -23.55
C VAL A 668 -6.64 3.01 -23.15
N LEU A 669 -7.08 3.10 -21.90
CA LEU A 669 -7.73 4.31 -21.36
C LEU A 669 -6.75 5.46 -21.10
N GLY A 670 -5.46 5.17 -20.99
CA GLY A 670 -4.38 6.15 -20.89
C GLY A 670 -4.02 6.58 -19.46
N ASP A 671 -3.04 7.48 -19.35
CA ASP A 671 -2.38 7.86 -18.10
C ASP A 671 -3.33 8.49 -17.06
N ARG A 672 -4.39 9.19 -17.48
CA ARG A 672 -5.40 9.75 -16.55
C ARG A 672 -6.19 8.69 -15.81
N VAL A 673 -6.21 7.45 -16.30
CA VAL A 673 -6.82 6.31 -15.61
C VAL A 673 -5.74 5.48 -14.91
N LEU A 674 -4.63 5.21 -15.58
CA LEU A 674 -3.57 4.35 -15.08
C LEU A 674 -2.80 4.96 -13.89
N LYS A 675 -2.33 6.21 -14.01
CA LYS A 675 -1.44 6.81 -12.99
C LYS A 675 -2.11 7.00 -11.62
N PRO A 676 -3.35 7.53 -11.51
CA PRO A 676 -4.03 7.62 -10.21
C PRO A 676 -4.20 6.24 -9.57
N PHE A 677 -4.52 5.20 -10.36
CA PHE A 677 -4.66 3.84 -9.85
C PHE A 677 -3.34 3.31 -9.26
N LEU A 678 -2.23 3.52 -9.96
CA LEU A 678 -0.89 3.12 -9.51
C LEU A 678 -0.42 3.88 -8.26
N GLN A 679 -0.97 5.07 -8.01
CA GLN A 679 -0.73 5.89 -6.81
C GLN A 679 -1.88 5.78 -5.79
N ASP A 680 -2.65 4.68 -5.84
CA ASP A 680 -3.74 4.36 -4.91
C ASP A 680 -4.84 5.42 -4.76
N THR A 681 -5.04 6.22 -5.80
CA THR A 681 -6.09 7.22 -5.84
C THR A 681 -7.20 6.78 -6.77
N ILE A 682 -8.11 5.99 -6.21
CA ILE A 682 -9.30 5.50 -6.91
C ILE A 682 -10.31 6.64 -7.05
N GLN A 683 -10.62 6.97 -8.31
CA GLN A 683 -11.61 7.98 -8.69
C GLN A 683 -12.80 7.32 -9.40
N LEU A 684 -13.98 7.93 -9.27
CA LEU A 684 -15.23 7.39 -9.80
C LEU A 684 -15.16 7.06 -11.30
N VAL A 685 -14.76 8.03 -12.12
CA VAL A 685 -14.80 7.87 -13.59
C VAL A 685 -13.75 6.85 -14.08
N PRO A 686 -12.46 6.95 -13.70
CA PRO A 686 -11.46 5.92 -13.99
C PRO A 686 -11.91 4.51 -13.59
N LEU A 687 -12.41 4.34 -12.36
CA LEU A 687 -12.87 3.03 -11.87
C LEU A 687 -14.02 2.48 -12.74
N SER A 688 -15.02 3.31 -13.04
CA SER A 688 -16.19 2.93 -13.84
C SER A 688 -15.80 2.47 -15.25
N LEU A 689 -14.88 3.20 -15.88
CA LEU A 689 -14.37 2.88 -17.21
C LEU A 689 -13.58 1.58 -17.21
N SER A 690 -12.66 1.40 -16.25
CA SER A 690 -11.87 0.17 -16.12
C SER A 690 -12.76 -1.05 -15.89
N MET A 691 -13.75 -0.96 -14.99
CA MET A 691 -14.68 -2.06 -14.73
C MET A 691 -15.53 -2.42 -15.95
N THR A 692 -16.04 -1.40 -16.66
CA THR A 692 -16.83 -1.62 -17.88
C THR A 692 -15.97 -2.26 -18.96
N GLY A 693 -14.75 -1.75 -19.16
CA GLY A 693 -13.80 -2.31 -20.12
C GLY A 693 -13.39 -3.75 -19.79
N MET A 694 -13.22 -4.09 -18.50
CA MET A 694 -12.98 -5.46 -18.06
C MET A 694 -14.15 -6.39 -18.35
N MET A 695 -15.38 -5.97 -18.06
CA MET A 695 -16.59 -6.77 -18.31
C MET A 695 -16.76 -7.09 -19.80
N LEU A 696 -16.43 -6.13 -20.67
CA LEU A 696 -16.51 -6.31 -22.13
C LEU A 696 -15.35 -7.16 -22.67
N SER A 697 -14.14 -6.96 -22.14
CA SER A 697 -12.94 -7.65 -22.63
C SER A 697 -12.85 -9.10 -22.17
N ASN A 698 -13.28 -9.41 -20.93
CA ASN A 698 -13.17 -10.75 -20.38
C ASN A 698 -14.30 -11.07 -19.36
N PRO A 699 -15.54 -11.28 -19.84
CA PRO A 699 -16.70 -11.50 -18.98
C PRO A 699 -16.58 -12.79 -18.14
N VAL A 700 -15.91 -13.82 -18.68
CA VAL A 700 -15.71 -15.09 -17.97
C VAL A 700 -14.81 -14.88 -16.75
N THR A 701 -13.67 -14.21 -16.90
CA THR A 701 -12.78 -13.93 -15.76
C THR A 701 -13.46 -13.03 -14.73
N VAL A 702 -14.21 -12.01 -15.16
CA VAL A 702 -15.00 -11.17 -14.24
C VAL A 702 -16.04 -11.99 -13.47
N SER A 703 -16.76 -12.90 -14.13
CA SER A 703 -17.73 -13.78 -13.45
C SER A 703 -17.08 -14.66 -12.37
N ARG A 704 -15.85 -15.16 -12.62
CA ARG A 704 -15.08 -15.90 -11.61
C ARG A 704 -14.69 -15.01 -10.42
N VAL A 705 -14.31 -13.75 -10.66
CA VAL A 705 -14.05 -12.79 -9.57
C VAL A 705 -15.29 -12.61 -8.72
N LEU A 706 -16.46 -12.40 -9.33
CA LEU A 706 -17.74 -12.25 -8.60
C LEU A 706 -18.03 -13.49 -7.73
N MET A 707 -17.76 -14.69 -8.25
CA MET A 707 -17.88 -15.94 -7.48
C MET A 707 -16.84 -16.08 -6.35
N GLN A 708 -15.58 -15.71 -6.61
CA GLN A 708 -14.48 -15.77 -5.64
C GLN A 708 -14.75 -14.86 -4.43
N VAL A 709 -15.17 -13.62 -4.67
CA VAL A 709 -15.41 -12.65 -3.60
C VAL A 709 -16.69 -12.94 -2.82
N GLY A 710 -17.68 -13.54 -3.50
CA GLY A 710 -18.96 -13.96 -2.93
C GLY A 710 -19.96 -12.81 -2.73
N PRO A 711 -21.25 -13.14 -2.57
CA PRO A 711 -22.35 -12.17 -2.61
C PRO A 711 -22.27 -11.11 -1.50
N LYS A 712 -21.85 -11.50 -0.29
CA LYS A 712 -21.70 -10.57 0.85
C LYS A 712 -20.69 -9.46 0.54
N THR A 713 -19.55 -9.83 -0.02
CA THR A 713 -18.49 -8.88 -0.40
C THR A 713 -18.95 -7.97 -1.53
N LEU A 714 -19.69 -8.52 -2.51
CA LEU A 714 -20.25 -7.74 -3.62
C LEU A 714 -21.24 -6.68 -3.16
N VAL A 715 -22.20 -7.05 -2.30
CA VAL A 715 -23.17 -6.09 -1.75
C VAL A 715 -22.46 -4.98 -0.98
N SER A 716 -21.47 -5.33 -0.14
CA SER A 716 -20.64 -4.34 0.57
C SER A 716 -19.90 -3.42 -0.40
N TRP A 717 -19.33 -3.98 -1.45
CA TRP A 717 -18.58 -3.21 -2.44
C TRP A 717 -19.48 -2.24 -3.23
N PHE A 718 -20.68 -2.66 -3.63
CA PHE A 718 -21.64 -1.75 -4.27
C PHE A 718 -22.00 -0.57 -3.37
N ALA A 719 -22.17 -0.80 -2.06
CA ALA A 719 -22.39 0.29 -1.11
C ALA A 719 -21.22 1.29 -1.09
N HIS A 720 -19.97 0.81 -1.14
CA HIS A 720 -18.78 1.66 -1.22
C HIS A 720 -18.69 2.40 -2.56
N TYR A 721 -19.07 1.77 -3.67
CA TYR A 721 -19.13 2.39 -4.99
C TYR A 721 -20.19 3.51 -5.04
N PHE A 722 -21.40 3.28 -4.51
CA PHE A 722 -22.41 4.35 -4.40
C PHE A 722 -21.98 5.47 -3.46
N ALA A 723 -21.29 5.16 -2.37
CA ALA A 723 -20.69 6.17 -1.51
C ALA A 723 -19.62 6.98 -2.26
N LEU A 724 -18.81 6.34 -3.12
CA LEU A 724 -17.86 7.04 -4.00
C LEU A 724 -18.59 8.02 -4.94
N VAL A 725 -19.71 7.60 -5.55
CA VAL A 725 -20.56 8.49 -6.36
C VAL A 725 -21.03 9.70 -5.55
N ALA A 726 -21.60 9.46 -4.37
CA ALA A 726 -22.10 10.52 -3.50
C ALA A 726 -20.98 11.48 -3.06
N TYR A 727 -19.79 10.95 -2.74
CA TYR A 727 -18.64 11.74 -2.32
C TYR A 727 -18.10 12.59 -3.48
N SER A 728 -17.98 12.03 -4.68
CA SER A 728 -17.55 12.78 -5.87
C SER A 728 -18.52 13.91 -6.20
N LEU A 729 -19.82 13.66 -6.19
CA LEU A 729 -20.85 14.68 -6.42
C LEU A 729 -20.84 15.74 -5.31
N GLY A 730 -20.79 15.31 -4.05
CA GLY A 730 -20.74 16.20 -2.90
C GLY A 730 -19.50 17.10 -2.93
N HIS A 731 -18.34 16.57 -3.32
CA HIS A 731 -17.12 17.36 -3.47
C HIS A 731 -17.31 18.47 -4.52
N VAL A 732 -17.82 18.15 -5.70
CA VAL A 732 -18.08 19.15 -6.76
C VAL A 732 -19.08 20.21 -6.30
N LEU A 733 -20.16 19.81 -5.63
CA LEU A 733 -21.23 20.72 -5.22
C LEU A 733 -20.84 21.61 -4.02
N LEU A 734 -20.07 21.07 -3.07
CA LEU A 734 -19.82 21.73 -1.78
C LEU A 734 -18.41 22.33 -1.65
N SER A 735 -17.44 21.93 -2.48
CA SER A 735 -16.09 22.52 -2.44
C SER A 735 -16.06 24.04 -2.67
N PRO A 736 -16.95 24.68 -3.46
CA PRO A 736 -16.98 26.15 -3.57
C PRO A 736 -17.33 26.86 -2.26
N LEU A 737 -17.91 26.14 -1.29
CA LEU A 737 -18.24 26.67 0.04
C LEU A 737 -17.05 26.60 1.01
N ARG A 738 -15.90 26.04 0.59
CA ARG A 738 -14.67 26.01 1.38
C ARG A 738 -14.23 27.44 1.68
N GLY A 739 -14.00 27.75 2.95
CA GLY A 739 -13.67 29.11 3.41
C GLY A 739 -14.86 30.04 3.66
N VAL A 740 -16.07 29.73 3.18
CA VAL A 740 -17.28 30.52 3.49
C VAL A 740 -17.83 30.15 4.87
N VAL A 741 -17.84 28.86 5.20
CA VAL A 741 -18.35 28.35 6.48
C VAL A 741 -17.17 27.86 7.33
N PRO A 742 -16.72 28.60 8.35
CA PRO A 742 -15.50 28.26 9.11
C PRO A 742 -15.67 27.10 10.11
N SER A 743 -16.87 26.51 10.21
CA SER A 743 -17.17 25.41 11.14
C SER A 743 -16.20 24.23 10.98
N TYR A 744 -15.60 23.79 12.09
CA TYR A 744 -14.72 22.62 12.14
C TYR A 744 -15.34 21.42 11.43
N SER A 745 -16.53 20.99 11.86
CA SER A 745 -17.25 19.84 11.28
C SER A 745 -17.51 19.99 9.78
N PHE A 746 -17.84 21.19 9.31
CA PHE A 746 -18.08 21.44 7.89
C PHE A 746 -16.78 21.36 7.08
N GLN A 747 -15.70 21.96 7.56
CA GLN A 747 -14.38 21.86 6.92
C GLN A 747 -13.89 20.41 6.89
N ARG A 748 -14.06 19.66 7.97
CA ARG A 748 -13.71 18.23 8.00
C ARG A 748 -14.57 17.38 7.07
N MET A 749 -15.86 17.72 6.92
CA MET A 749 -16.75 17.08 5.94
C MET A 749 -16.27 17.34 4.51
N LEU A 750 -15.84 18.57 4.18
CA LEU A 750 -15.27 18.87 2.86
C LEU A 750 -13.98 18.09 2.59
N ASP A 751 -13.09 17.98 3.59
CA ASP A 751 -11.90 17.13 3.52
C ASP A 751 -12.29 15.66 3.31
N ALA A 752 -13.34 15.17 3.98
CA ALA A 752 -13.85 13.81 3.78
C ALA A 752 -14.32 13.58 2.33
N LEU A 753 -15.03 14.53 1.73
CA LEU A 753 -15.53 14.44 0.36
C LEU A 753 -14.38 14.45 -0.65
N GLU A 754 -13.41 15.35 -0.50
CA GLU A 754 -12.26 15.48 -1.39
C GLU A 754 -11.39 14.22 -1.38
N TYR A 755 -10.92 13.80 -0.21
CA TYR A 755 -9.99 12.67 -0.08
C TYR A 755 -10.72 11.32 -0.23
N GLY A 756 -11.95 11.23 0.26
CA GLY A 756 -12.76 10.01 0.11
C GLY A 756 -13.18 9.74 -1.34
N SER A 757 -13.26 10.77 -2.19
CA SER A 757 -13.54 10.62 -3.63
C SER A 757 -12.30 10.44 -4.51
N GLY A 758 -11.09 10.61 -3.95
CA GLY A 758 -9.85 10.65 -4.72
C GLY A 758 -9.68 11.94 -5.54
N SER A 759 -10.46 12.99 -5.23
CA SER A 759 -10.36 14.28 -5.93
C SER A 759 -9.14 15.10 -5.50
N ASP A 760 -8.43 14.65 -4.47
CA ASP A 760 -7.14 15.22 -4.03
C ASP A 760 -5.96 14.87 -4.94
N TYR A 761 -6.15 13.95 -5.90
CA TYR A 761 -5.13 13.61 -6.89
C TYR A 761 -4.83 14.78 -7.82
N ARG A 762 -3.56 15.18 -7.89
CA ARG A 762 -3.07 16.17 -8.84
C ARG A 762 -2.37 15.44 -10.00
N TYR A 763 -2.97 15.51 -11.19
CA TYR A 763 -2.35 14.95 -12.38
C TYR A 763 -1.20 15.86 -12.83
N HIS A 764 -0.01 15.28 -12.95
CA HIS A 764 1.17 15.96 -13.46
C HIS A 764 1.42 15.45 -14.88
N ALA A 765 1.29 16.32 -15.87
CA ALA A 765 1.61 15.97 -17.24
C ALA A 765 3.12 15.69 -17.35
N PRO A 766 3.54 14.68 -18.13
CA PRO A 766 4.96 14.38 -18.30
C PRO A 766 5.70 15.59 -18.87
N ALA A 767 6.88 15.88 -18.32
CA ALA A 767 7.74 16.98 -18.76
C ALA A 767 8.53 16.56 -20.02
N GLY A 768 7.89 16.57 -21.19
CA GLY A 768 8.57 16.36 -22.47
C GLY A 768 7.68 15.74 -23.55
N PRO A 769 8.09 15.78 -24.84
CA PRO A 769 7.35 15.12 -25.90
C PRO A 769 7.38 13.62 -25.64
N ALA A 770 6.21 12.99 -25.54
CA ALA A 770 6.05 11.56 -25.38
C ALA A 770 6.93 10.82 -26.40
N ALA A 771 8.04 10.23 -25.96
CA ALA A 771 8.74 9.24 -26.75
C ALA A 771 7.71 8.12 -26.99
N GLY A 772 7.33 7.94 -28.25
CA GLY A 772 6.12 7.23 -28.65
C GLY A 772 5.93 5.89 -27.94
N ALA A 773 5.02 5.87 -26.97
CA ALA A 773 4.39 4.64 -26.49
C ALA A 773 3.40 4.20 -27.56
N ALA A 774 3.92 3.59 -28.63
CA ALA A 774 3.09 2.87 -29.59
C ALA A 774 2.60 1.60 -28.89
N VAL A 775 1.41 1.67 -28.30
CA VAL A 775 0.65 0.48 -27.90
C VAL A 775 0.33 -0.30 -29.18
N SER A 776 0.93 -1.46 -29.38
CA SER A 776 0.53 -2.36 -30.47
C SER A 776 -0.88 -2.87 -30.16
N ALA A 777 -1.88 -2.32 -30.84
CA ALA A 777 -3.26 -2.73 -30.69
C ALA A 777 -3.44 -4.20 -31.13
N GLY A 778 -3.40 -5.12 -30.18
CA GLY A 778 -3.94 -6.47 -30.31
C GLY A 778 -5.45 -6.43 -30.57
N ARG A 779 -5.95 -7.38 -31.38
CA ARG A 779 -7.30 -7.40 -31.98
C ARG A 779 -8.44 -7.16 -30.96
N GLY A 780 -8.98 -5.94 -30.98
CA GLY A 780 -10.19 -5.50 -30.24
C GLY A 780 -10.72 -4.15 -30.72
N ALA A 781 -10.88 -3.97 -32.05
CA ALA A 781 -10.89 -2.67 -32.71
C ALA A 781 -12.14 -1.74 -32.55
N PRO A 782 -13.37 -2.17 -32.21
CA PRO A 782 -14.49 -1.22 -32.10
C PRO A 782 -14.77 -0.71 -30.67
N VAL A 783 -14.50 -1.49 -29.63
CA VAL A 783 -14.82 -1.14 -28.23
C VAL A 783 -13.74 -0.24 -27.61
N ALA A 784 -12.47 -0.50 -27.92
CA ALA A 784 -11.34 0.33 -27.48
C ALA A 784 -11.46 1.77 -28.00
N ALA A 785 -11.95 1.96 -29.24
CA ALA A 785 -12.15 3.28 -29.83
C ALA A 785 -13.25 4.09 -29.11
N ALA A 786 -14.36 3.45 -28.72
CA ALA A 786 -15.47 4.09 -28.01
C ALA A 786 -15.08 4.48 -26.56
N LEU A 787 -14.38 3.59 -25.85
CA LEU A 787 -13.88 3.86 -24.49
C LEU A 787 -12.77 4.93 -24.50
N SER A 788 -11.87 4.89 -25.48
CA SER A 788 -10.85 5.93 -25.67
C SER A 788 -11.45 7.29 -26.05
N ALA A 789 -12.55 7.33 -26.80
CA ALA A 789 -13.27 8.58 -27.08
C ALA A 789 -13.93 9.16 -25.81
N ALA A 790 -14.49 8.32 -24.94
CA ALA A 790 -15.01 8.75 -23.65
C ALA A 790 -13.89 9.26 -22.71
N ALA A 791 -12.74 8.58 -22.68
CA ALA A 791 -11.57 9.02 -21.91
C ALA A 791 -11.05 10.40 -22.37
N ARG A 792 -11.02 10.65 -23.68
CA ARG A 792 -10.65 11.96 -24.26
C ARG A 792 -11.60 13.11 -23.86
N SER A 793 -12.85 12.82 -23.49
CA SER A 793 -13.76 13.85 -22.96
C SER A 793 -13.43 14.28 -21.53
N ILE A 794 -12.66 13.47 -20.79
CA ILE A 794 -12.12 13.80 -19.46
C ILE A 794 -10.92 14.76 -19.59
N ASP A 795 -10.24 14.79 -20.75
CA ASP A 795 -9.09 15.66 -20.99
C ASP A 795 -9.43 17.16 -21.03
N GLY A 796 -10.68 17.53 -21.33
CA GLY A 796 -11.12 18.92 -21.60
C GLY A 796 -11.28 19.87 -20.41
N GLY A 797 -10.74 19.56 -19.23
CA GLY A 797 -10.83 20.41 -18.04
C GLY A 797 -9.67 21.42 -17.93
N ALA A 798 -9.96 22.69 -18.25
CA ALA A 798 -9.17 23.89 -17.97
C ALA A 798 -7.77 24.00 -18.62
N ALA A 799 -7.76 24.28 -19.93
CA ALA A 799 -6.70 25.08 -20.55
C ALA A 799 -7.32 26.41 -21.00
N THR A 800 -7.02 27.50 -20.29
CA THR A 800 -7.23 28.85 -20.84
C THR A 800 -6.13 29.08 -21.87
N GLU A 801 -6.42 28.79 -23.14
CA GLU A 801 -5.54 29.16 -24.25
C GLU A 801 -5.55 30.70 -24.40
N SER A 802 -4.40 31.31 -24.10
CA SER A 802 -4.09 32.65 -24.56
C SER A 802 -3.87 32.60 -26.07
N MET A 803 -4.80 33.20 -26.81
CA MET A 803 -4.61 33.55 -28.22
C MET A 803 -3.36 34.41 -28.35
N ASP A 804 -2.33 33.90 -29.02
CA ASP A 804 -1.29 34.75 -29.61
C ASP A 804 -1.39 34.63 -31.14
N GLY A 805 -1.43 35.79 -31.78
CA GLY A 805 -1.72 35.96 -33.20
C GLY A 805 -0.54 35.52 -34.05
N GLY A 806 -0.82 34.79 -35.11
CA GLY A 806 0.15 34.46 -36.14
C GLY A 806 0.45 35.64 -37.06
N ASP A 807 1.74 35.80 -37.37
CA ASP A 807 2.34 36.14 -38.68
C ASP A 807 3.86 36.07 -38.43
N GLY A 808 4.75 35.46 -39.20
CA GLY A 808 4.81 35.13 -40.61
C GLY A 808 6.28 35.39 -41.03
N GLY A 809 6.93 34.45 -41.72
CA GLY A 809 8.10 34.75 -42.56
C GLY A 809 9.51 34.50 -41.99
N ASP A 810 10.06 33.34 -42.38
CA ASP A 810 11.36 33.13 -43.02
C ASP A 810 12.65 33.90 -42.59
N ALA A 811 13.62 33.06 -42.24
CA ALA A 811 14.98 33.00 -42.79
C ALA A 811 16.06 34.04 -42.43
N ALA A 812 17.16 33.43 -41.94
CA ALA A 812 18.56 33.74 -42.22
C ALA A 812 19.25 34.91 -41.51
N GLY A 813 20.45 34.60 -41.00
CA GLY A 813 21.62 35.41 -41.30
C GLY A 813 22.26 36.13 -40.13
N GLU A 814 23.34 35.53 -39.64
CA GLU A 814 24.62 36.17 -39.32
C GLU A 814 24.72 37.31 -38.29
N ALA A 815 25.57 37.01 -37.30
CA ALA A 815 26.75 37.78 -36.89
C ALA A 815 26.60 39.27 -36.55
N GLY A 816 27.05 39.64 -35.35
CA GLY A 816 27.44 41.03 -35.12
C GLY A 816 27.59 41.46 -33.68
N ALA A 817 28.67 41.01 -33.06
CA ALA A 817 29.56 41.81 -32.20
C ALA A 817 29.00 42.94 -31.30
N ALA A 818 29.36 42.78 -30.03
CA ALA A 818 30.03 43.79 -29.19
C ALA A 818 29.24 45.01 -28.70
N GLY A 819 29.22 45.17 -27.38
CA GLY A 819 28.93 46.46 -26.77
C GLY A 819 28.68 46.42 -25.27
N LYS A 820 29.76 46.44 -24.50
CA LYS A 820 29.95 47.21 -23.24
C LYS A 820 28.92 48.35 -23.06
N SER A 821 28.51 48.80 -21.88
CA SER A 821 28.93 48.64 -20.49
C SER A 821 28.08 49.63 -19.68
N GLU A 822 28.00 49.40 -18.36
CA GLU A 822 27.92 50.42 -17.31
C GLU A 822 26.67 51.31 -17.19
N GLY A 823 25.99 51.11 -16.05
CA GLY A 823 26.09 52.09 -14.97
C GLY A 823 24.92 53.06 -14.79
N GLY A 824 24.45 53.19 -13.55
CA GLY A 824 23.81 54.44 -13.09
C GLY A 824 22.40 54.35 -12.52
N SER A 825 22.26 53.69 -11.38
CA SER A 825 21.76 54.24 -10.10
C SER A 825 20.73 55.41 -10.08
N VAL A 826 19.74 55.24 -9.19
CA VAL A 826 19.10 56.24 -8.28
C VAL A 826 17.65 56.71 -8.55
N LYS A 827 16.78 56.30 -7.61
CA LYS A 827 15.57 56.94 -7.00
C LYS A 827 14.34 57.25 -7.86
N GLY A 828 13.32 56.40 -7.67
CA GLY A 828 12.16 56.67 -6.81
C GLY A 828 11.26 57.87 -7.13
N ARG A 829 9.99 57.58 -7.46
CA ARG A 829 8.81 58.39 -7.07
C ARG A 829 7.49 57.66 -7.35
N LYS A 830 6.72 57.50 -6.28
CA LYS A 830 5.24 57.56 -6.12
C LYS A 830 4.35 57.02 -7.26
N ALA A 831 3.65 55.94 -6.94
CA ALA A 831 2.47 55.45 -7.64
C ALA A 831 1.22 56.32 -7.34
N PRO A 832 0.29 56.47 -8.32
CA PRO A 832 -1.11 56.74 -8.05
C PRO A 832 -1.99 55.52 -8.38
N LYS A 833 -3.05 55.38 -7.56
CA LYS A 833 -4.16 54.43 -7.68
C LYS A 833 -4.91 54.58 -9.01
N GLN A 834 -5.37 53.47 -9.58
CA GLN A 834 -6.55 53.43 -10.45
C GLN A 834 -7.42 52.22 -10.10
N GLN A 835 -8.71 52.50 -9.96
CA GLN A 835 -9.82 51.59 -9.67
C GLN A 835 -10.14 50.72 -10.89
N GLN A 836 -10.51 49.46 -10.66
CA GLN A 836 -11.23 48.61 -11.62
C GLN A 836 -12.66 48.34 -11.11
N PRO A 837 -13.68 48.36 -11.99
CA PRO A 837 -15.07 48.16 -11.62
C PRO A 837 -15.45 46.67 -11.54
N ALA A 838 -16.47 46.40 -10.74
CA ALA A 838 -17.08 45.09 -10.52
C ALA A 838 -17.82 44.58 -11.78
N ALA A 839 -17.72 43.28 -12.03
CA ALA A 839 -18.59 42.54 -12.95
C ALA A 839 -19.27 41.41 -12.18
N GLU A 840 -20.61 41.35 -12.28
CA GLU A 840 -21.46 40.30 -11.71
C GLU A 840 -21.24 38.94 -12.40
N PRO A 841 -21.46 37.81 -11.70
CA PRO A 841 -21.21 36.48 -12.25
C PRO A 841 -22.40 35.97 -13.08
N MET A 842 -22.11 35.51 -14.30
CA MET A 842 -23.00 34.67 -15.12
C MET A 842 -22.91 33.19 -14.69
N PRO A 843 -23.98 32.40 -14.84
CA PRO A 843 -24.05 31.03 -14.34
C PRO A 843 -23.21 30.06 -15.20
N ILE A 844 -22.41 29.22 -14.53
CA ILE A 844 -21.59 28.17 -15.15
C ILE A 844 -22.45 26.92 -15.37
N PRO A 845 -22.38 26.23 -16.53
CA PRO A 845 -23.15 25.02 -16.79
C PRO A 845 -22.63 23.82 -15.98
N VAL A 846 -23.54 23.13 -15.30
CA VAL A 846 -23.32 21.87 -14.57
C VAL A 846 -22.94 20.76 -15.56
N PRO A 847 -21.98 19.85 -15.26
CA PRO A 847 -21.53 18.86 -16.24
C PRO A 847 -22.53 17.70 -16.36
N VAL A 848 -23.24 17.67 -17.50
CA VAL A 848 -24.12 16.58 -17.94
C VAL A 848 -23.42 15.21 -17.95
N ALA A 849 -22.08 15.18 -18.08
CA ALA A 849 -21.26 13.98 -18.14
C ALA A 849 -21.39 13.05 -16.92
N ALA A 850 -21.48 13.60 -15.70
CA ALA A 850 -21.57 12.82 -14.46
C ALA A 850 -22.92 12.09 -14.32
N ALA A 851 -24.01 12.73 -14.78
CA ALA A 851 -25.34 12.13 -14.81
C ALA A 851 -25.43 11.00 -15.85
N THR A 852 -24.82 11.17 -17.03
CA THR A 852 -24.73 10.11 -18.05
C THR A 852 -23.88 8.91 -17.62
N ALA A 853 -22.78 9.13 -16.89
CA ALA A 853 -21.94 8.05 -16.37
C ALA A 853 -22.67 7.23 -15.29
N ALA A 854 -23.40 7.90 -14.38
CA ALA A 854 -24.25 7.25 -13.39
C ALA A 854 -25.40 6.46 -14.05
N ALA A 855 -26.02 7.00 -15.10
CA ALA A 855 -27.07 6.33 -15.86
C ALA A 855 -26.55 5.10 -16.63
N ALA A 856 -25.35 5.17 -17.22
CA ALA A 856 -24.72 4.04 -17.91
C ALA A 856 -24.30 2.93 -16.92
N ALA A 857 -23.78 3.29 -15.75
CA ALA A 857 -23.46 2.33 -14.68
C ALA A 857 -24.72 1.68 -14.09
N MET A 858 -25.83 2.41 -13.95
CA MET A 858 -27.12 1.84 -13.54
C MET A 858 -27.72 0.93 -14.62
N ALA A 859 -27.59 1.26 -15.91
CA ALA A 859 -28.01 0.39 -17.00
C ALA A 859 -27.22 -0.93 -17.02
N ALA A 860 -25.90 -0.87 -16.78
CA ALA A 860 -25.05 -2.06 -16.66
C ALA A 860 -25.39 -2.90 -15.41
N ALA A 861 -25.65 -2.27 -14.26
CA ALA A 861 -26.07 -2.95 -13.03
C ALA A 861 -27.44 -3.65 -13.18
N THR A 862 -28.36 -3.03 -13.93
CA THR A 862 -29.70 -3.59 -14.21
C THR A 862 -29.63 -4.77 -15.19
N MET A 863 -28.64 -4.80 -16.09
CA MET A 863 -28.42 -5.95 -16.99
C MET A 863 -27.73 -7.15 -16.31
N VAL A 864 -26.96 -6.93 -15.25
CA VAL A 864 -26.26 -7.99 -14.49
C VAL A 864 -27.18 -8.67 -13.47
N VAL A 865 -28.19 -7.95 -12.96
CA VAL A 865 -29.20 -8.49 -12.04
C VAL A 865 -30.48 -8.76 -12.83
N GLY A 866 -30.55 -9.91 -13.49
CA GLY A 866 -31.79 -10.39 -14.11
C GLY A 866 -32.88 -10.68 -13.07
N LEU A 867 -33.52 -9.64 -12.56
CA LEU A 867 -34.75 -9.72 -11.78
C LEU A 867 -35.91 -9.25 -12.68
N PRO A 868 -36.81 -10.15 -13.11
CA PRO A 868 -38.02 -9.72 -13.80
C PRO A 868 -38.99 -9.12 -12.77
N GLY A 869 -39.41 -7.86 -12.97
CA GLY A 869 -40.66 -7.37 -12.40
C GLY A 869 -40.62 -6.26 -11.34
N ILE A 870 -39.78 -5.23 -11.49
CA ILE A 870 -39.99 -3.97 -10.75
C ILE A 870 -40.19 -2.84 -11.77
N GLY A 871 -41.44 -2.37 -11.88
CA GLY A 871 -41.82 -1.23 -12.70
C GLY A 871 -41.23 0.10 -12.19
N PRO A 872 -41.28 1.16 -13.02
CA PRO A 872 -40.58 2.40 -12.72
C PRO A 872 -41.21 3.13 -11.53
N VAL A 873 -40.43 3.31 -10.46
CA VAL A 873 -40.77 4.25 -9.38
C VAL A 873 -40.31 5.63 -9.84
N THR A 874 -41.28 6.51 -10.13
CA THR A 874 -41.05 7.93 -10.35
C THR A 874 -40.65 8.61 -9.04
N LEU A 875 -39.43 9.15 -8.97
CA LEU A 875 -38.96 10.02 -7.89
C LEU A 875 -39.37 11.46 -8.19
N GLY A 876 -40.13 12.07 -7.26
CA GLY A 876 -40.35 13.51 -7.15
C GLY A 876 -39.47 14.11 -6.06
#